data_AF-A0A918L564-F1
#
_entry.id   AF-A0A918L564-F1
#
_cell.length_a   1.000
_cell.length_b   1.000
_cell.length_c   1.000
_cell.angle_alpha   90.00
_cell.angle_beta   90.00
_cell.angle_gamma   90.00
#
_symmetry.space_group_name_H-M   'P 1'
#
loop_
_entity.id
_entity.type
_entity.pdbx_description
1 polymer ?
#
loop_
_entity_poly.entity_id
_entity_poly.type
_entity_poly.pdbx_seq_one_letter_code
_entity_poly.pdbx_strand_id
1 'polypeptide(L)'
;MPSSAGLPTPSAVNRRRFLKTSLGGSAAVVAAPTLVSWLGAADAKAATAALPFVDDYKTNVMANLTPETNAVVRVLGGFARVWKTGSAWNTGAPLRPEILRANMRYCAAVTRARTEAQGKEAFVYDRQHQSYAMIGGLGPLADLYRTGAKAVTSITRAPDTTPATKIDDAVPADAPAGSALGAGSYTSDLGLVAKLVDTVRGPYASGNPGKYAYQYPRPWRMNENSQVVDTGKTDALGFPVYDSQVVVVPQLLRQRSSSPTDDGGFPSGHTNAFHLAALAYAYAVPERFQELVTRALQLSHTRIVSGMHSTVDVIGGRVMATALAAATLADPANAELKAAARAQALDYFTRKTGTTPDTLFGYAHSDAEDEYADREANARAVEPRLTYVLPREGRKEPLSVPKGAEVLLETRQPYLTAAQRRDVLRTTALPSGYVLLDGFEQWGRLDLFAAADGYGAFDCDVTVTLDAARGGFHAADAWRNDIEGEGGLTKRGSGTLTLTGHNRYHGGTVLEAGVLVAGHPNALGQGDVRLTGGTLRAGAPVRVRGAWAQGAGAVLDLTLREHHGPVLTVSGRVRLDRGSVLSLRLDEERPPAAGTVVPVIGASALRGQFDRVELNSDRLRAVPVYTAAGLSVRLLKR
;
A
#
# COMPACT_ATOMS: atom_id res chain seq x y z
N MET A 1 48.28 -54.79 -31.38
CA MET A 1 47.95 -55.98 -30.55
C MET A 1 47.57 -55.48 -29.16
N PRO A 2 46.41 -55.84 -28.61
CA PRO A 2 45.04 -55.37 -28.93
C PRO A 2 44.45 -54.48 -27.79
N SER A 3 43.57 -53.50 -28.06
CA SER A 3 42.07 -53.54 -28.12
C SER A 3 41.41 -53.98 -26.78
N SER A 4 40.45 -53.26 -26.17
CA SER A 4 39.09 -52.93 -26.64
C SER A 4 38.39 -51.95 -25.65
N ALA A 5 37.80 -50.83 -26.12
CA ALA A 5 36.37 -50.57 -26.42
C ALA A 5 35.52 -50.11 -25.21
N GLY A 6 34.68 -49.07 -25.23
CA GLY A 6 34.20 -48.13 -26.26
C GLY A 6 33.50 -46.93 -25.60
N LEU A 7 33.51 -45.72 -26.19
CA LEU A 7 32.47 -45.13 -27.07
C LEU A 7 31.81 -43.88 -26.39
N PRO A 8 31.23 -42.90 -27.13
CA PRO A 8 31.84 -41.59 -27.31
C PRO A 8 30.98 -40.39 -26.84
N THR A 9 31.59 -39.20 -26.74
CA THR A 9 30.90 -37.89 -26.75
C THR A 9 30.16 -37.69 -28.09
N PRO A 10 29.06 -36.91 -28.11
CA PRO A 10 29.16 -35.67 -28.90
C PRO A 10 28.23 -34.50 -28.48
N SER A 11 28.78 -33.30 -28.71
CA SER A 11 28.22 -32.12 -29.42
C SER A 11 26.82 -31.54 -29.12
N ALA A 12 26.86 -30.20 -29.00
CA ALA A 12 25.80 -29.21 -29.11
C ALA A 12 24.69 -29.49 -30.15
N VAL A 13 23.44 -29.19 -29.77
CA VAL A 13 22.28 -29.15 -30.68
C VAL A 13 21.71 -27.73 -30.76
N ASN A 14 21.64 -27.26 -31.99
CA ASN A 14 21.25 -25.93 -32.45
C ASN A 14 19.70 -25.84 -32.56
N ARG A 15 19.07 -24.93 -31.79
CA ARG A 15 17.60 -24.75 -31.69
C ARG A 15 17.03 -23.90 -32.84
N ARG A 16 17.14 -24.36 -34.09
CA ARG A 16 16.40 -23.78 -35.24
C ARG A 16 16.01 -24.86 -36.25
N ARG A 17 14.88 -25.54 -35.99
CA ARG A 17 13.94 -26.11 -36.98
C ARG A 17 12.98 -27.07 -36.28
N PHE A 18 11.78 -26.60 -35.93
CA PHE A 18 10.62 -27.48 -35.80
C PHE A 18 9.36 -26.63 -35.89
N LEU A 19 8.71 -26.61 -37.06
CA LEU A 19 7.26 -26.39 -37.29
C LEU A 19 7.01 -26.13 -38.78
N LYS A 20 6.55 -27.17 -39.48
CA LYS A 20 5.86 -27.29 -40.79
C LYS A 20 5.92 -28.81 -41.05
N THR A 21 4.85 -29.59 -41.00
CA THR A 21 3.63 -29.56 -41.83
C THR A 21 2.68 -30.65 -41.34
N SER A 22 1.36 -30.40 -41.36
CA SER A 22 0.39 -31.39 -41.87
C SER A 22 -0.97 -30.72 -42.13
N LEU A 23 -1.44 -30.88 -43.35
CA LEU A 23 -2.73 -30.45 -43.89
C LEU A 23 -3.25 -31.65 -44.68
N GLY A 24 -4.54 -31.99 -44.54
CA GLY A 24 -5.27 -32.76 -45.56
C GLY A 24 -6.11 -33.92 -45.04
N GLY A 25 -7.44 -33.79 -45.15
CA GLY A 25 -8.39 -34.90 -45.04
C GLY A 25 -9.82 -34.46 -44.72
N SER A 26 -10.52 -33.87 -45.70
CA SER A 26 -11.94 -33.51 -45.61
C SER A 26 -12.86 -34.71 -45.89
N ALA A 27 -13.95 -34.84 -45.11
CA ALA A 27 -15.18 -35.49 -45.54
C ALA A 27 -16.38 -34.70 -44.97
N ALA A 28 -17.29 -34.29 -45.85
CA ALA A 28 -18.44 -33.46 -45.54
C ALA A 28 -19.64 -34.33 -45.10
N VAL A 29 -20.30 -33.94 -44.01
CA VAL A 29 -21.71 -34.27 -43.74
C VAL A 29 -22.37 -33.02 -43.15
N VAL A 30 -23.45 -32.56 -43.78
CA VAL A 30 -24.28 -31.43 -43.37
C VAL A 30 -25.54 -31.95 -42.67
N ALA A 31 -25.79 -31.53 -41.42
CA ALA A 31 -27.08 -31.03 -40.89
C ALA A 31 -27.02 -30.88 -39.36
N ALA A 32 -27.40 -29.70 -38.85
CA ALA A 32 -27.47 -29.29 -37.43
C ALA A 32 -28.80 -29.72 -36.77
N PRO A 33 -29.12 -29.35 -35.49
CA PRO A 33 -28.32 -29.17 -34.28
C PRO A 33 -28.81 -30.08 -33.11
N THR A 34 -27.93 -30.59 -32.26
CA THR A 34 -28.34 -31.20 -30.97
C THR A 34 -27.70 -30.50 -29.79
N LEU A 35 -28.52 -29.64 -29.18
CA LEU A 35 -28.29 -28.81 -28.00
C LEU A 35 -28.16 -29.61 -26.67
N VAL A 36 -27.67 -30.86 -26.70
CA VAL A 36 -27.79 -31.80 -25.56
C VAL A 36 -26.48 -32.48 -25.13
N SER A 37 -25.34 -32.26 -25.79
CA SER A 37 -24.07 -32.87 -25.35
C SER A 37 -23.24 -32.04 -24.35
N TRP A 38 -23.71 -30.85 -23.96
CA TRP A 38 -23.03 -29.99 -22.97
C TRP A 38 -23.46 -30.21 -21.50
N LEU A 39 -24.42 -31.11 -21.25
CA LEU A 39 -24.87 -31.44 -19.89
C LEU A 39 -24.28 -32.75 -19.34
N GLY A 40 -23.58 -33.55 -20.15
CA GLY A 40 -23.01 -34.85 -19.71
C GLY A 40 -21.53 -34.84 -19.35
N ALA A 41 -20.77 -33.81 -19.75
CA ALA A 41 -19.37 -33.63 -19.38
C ALA A 41 -19.18 -32.65 -18.21
N ALA A 42 -20.27 -32.03 -17.74
CA ALA A 42 -20.31 -31.15 -16.57
C ALA A 42 -20.40 -31.90 -15.24
N ASP A 43 -20.75 -33.19 -15.26
CA ASP A 43 -21.00 -34.00 -14.04
C ASP A 43 -19.85 -34.96 -13.65
N ALA A 44 -18.65 -34.79 -14.22
CA ALA A 44 -17.48 -35.61 -13.83
C ALA A 44 -16.20 -34.80 -13.58
N LYS A 45 -16.34 -33.54 -13.16
CA LYS A 45 -15.31 -32.85 -12.38
C LYS A 45 -16.04 -32.09 -11.31
N ALA A 46 -16.25 -32.75 -10.15
CA ALA A 46 -16.73 -32.10 -8.95
C ALA A 46 -16.04 -30.74 -8.83
N ALA A 47 -16.83 -29.66 -8.84
CA ALA A 47 -16.33 -28.30 -8.76
C ALA A 47 -15.68 -28.12 -7.38
N THR A 48 -14.42 -28.51 -7.24
CA THR A 48 -13.59 -28.03 -6.13
C THR A 48 -13.56 -26.52 -6.26
N ALA A 49 -14.10 -25.83 -5.27
CA ALA A 49 -14.06 -24.38 -5.19
C ALA A 49 -12.63 -23.89 -5.51
N ALA A 50 -12.53 -22.83 -6.31
CA ALA A 50 -11.22 -22.31 -6.71
C ALA A 50 -10.38 -21.99 -5.46
N LEU A 51 -9.11 -22.39 -5.48
CA LEU A 51 -8.21 -22.20 -4.35
C LEU A 51 -8.01 -20.71 -4.06
N PRO A 52 -7.74 -20.34 -2.79
CA PRO A 52 -7.29 -19.00 -2.46
C PRO A 52 -6.08 -18.61 -3.32
N PHE A 53 -6.02 -17.37 -3.81
CA PHE A 53 -4.98 -16.91 -4.73
C PHE A 53 -3.56 -17.20 -4.22
N VAL A 54 -3.33 -17.03 -2.91
CA VAL A 54 -2.03 -17.27 -2.28
C VAL A 54 -1.58 -18.73 -2.34
N ASP A 55 -2.51 -19.68 -2.50
CA ASP A 55 -2.22 -21.10 -2.59
C ASP A 55 -1.95 -21.58 -4.03
N ASP A 56 -2.36 -20.80 -5.04
CA ASP A 56 -2.23 -21.18 -6.46
C ASP A 56 -1.64 -20.10 -7.38
N TYR A 57 -1.06 -19.02 -6.83
CA TYR A 57 -0.47 -17.91 -7.61
C TYR A 57 0.58 -18.35 -8.65
N LYS A 58 1.27 -19.48 -8.41
CA LYS A 58 2.26 -20.07 -9.33
C LYS A 58 1.65 -20.58 -10.64
N THR A 59 0.32 -20.66 -10.73
CA THR A 59 -0.41 -20.95 -11.97
C THR A 59 -0.36 -19.79 -12.98
N ASN A 60 0.15 -18.61 -12.59
CA ASN A 60 0.31 -17.48 -13.50
C ASN A 60 1.46 -17.67 -14.50
N VAL A 61 1.21 -18.48 -15.52
CA VAL A 61 2.14 -18.83 -16.60
C VAL A 61 1.46 -18.72 -17.95
N MET A 62 2.24 -18.57 -19.02
CA MET A 62 1.71 -18.41 -20.40
C MET A 62 0.89 -19.59 -20.91
N ALA A 63 1.06 -20.79 -20.33
CA ALA A 63 0.27 -21.97 -20.68
C ALA A 63 -1.18 -21.88 -20.16
N ASN A 64 -1.45 -21.01 -19.18
CA ASN A 64 -2.73 -20.90 -18.49
C ASN A 64 -3.34 -19.52 -18.76
N LEU A 65 -4.39 -19.46 -19.57
CA LEU A 65 -4.99 -18.18 -20.02
C LEU A 65 -6.47 -18.04 -19.65
N THR A 66 -7.01 -18.90 -18.77
CA THR A 66 -8.41 -18.85 -18.33
C THR A 66 -8.52 -18.67 -16.81
N PRO A 67 -9.64 -18.13 -16.28
CA PRO A 67 -9.86 -18.02 -14.84
C PRO A 67 -9.76 -19.35 -14.06
N GLU A 68 -10.08 -20.46 -14.71
CA GLU A 68 -10.04 -21.81 -14.12
C GLU A 68 -8.61 -22.35 -14.02
N THR A 69 -7.70 -21.86 -14.86
CA THR A 69 -6.32 -22.37 -14.97
C THR A 69 -5.27 -21.39 -14.46
N ASN A 70 -5.60 -20.10 -14.32
CA ASN A 70 -4.67 -19.04 -13.93
C ASN A 70 -5.26 -18.13 -12.85
N ALA A 71 -4.60 -18.10 -11.69
CA ALA A 71 -5.01 -17.30 -10.53
C ALA A 71 -5.07 -15.78 -10.82
N VAL A 72 -4.14 -15.23 -11.62
CA VAL A 72 -4.13 -13.79 -11.97
C VAL A 72 -5.29 -13.46 -12.91
N VAL A 73 -5.57 -14.31 -13.90
CA VAL A 73 -6.74 -14.14 -14.78
C VAL A 73 -8.02 -14.22 -13.94
N ARG A 74 -8.08 -15.08 -12.92
CA ARG A 74 -9.23 -15.15 -12.01
C ARG A 74 -9.41 -13.88 -11.16
N VAL A 75 -8.34 -13.38 -10.53
CA VAL A 75 -8.40 -12.16 -9.71
C VAL A 75 -8.79 -10.93 -10.53
N LEU A 76 -8.37 -10.86 -11.80
CA LEU A 76 -8.75 -9.81 -12.74
C LEU A 76 -10.13 -10.02 -13.39
N GLY A 77 -10.83 -11.11 -13.04
CA GLY A 77 -12.10 -11.53 -13.66
C GLY A 77 -13.21 -10.47 -13.66
N GLY A 78 -13.16 -9.49 -12.76
CA GLY A 78 -14.05 -8.33 -12.78
C GLY A 78 -14.02 -7.57 -14.11
N PHE A 79 -12.90 -7.61 -14.84
CA PHE A 79 -12.76 -6.98 -16.15
C PHE A 79 -13.60 -7.65 -17.26
N ALA A 80 -13.87 -8.96 -17.13
CA ALA A 80 -14.78 -9.66 -18.06
C ALA A 80 -16.23 -9.19 -17.94
N ARG A 81 -16.58 -8.42 -16.90
CA ARG A 81 -17.87 -7.71 -16.79
C ARG A 81 -17.87 -6.37 -17.50
N VAL A 82 -16.70 -5.83 -17.84
CA VAL A 82 -16.52 -4.50 -18.46
C VAL A 82 -16.20 -4.63 -19.95
N TRP A 83 -15.47 -5.68 -20.33
CA TRP A 83 -14.97 -5.93 -21.68
C TRP A 83 -15.18 -7.39 -22.11
N LYS A 84 -15.65 -7.58 -23.34
CA LYS A 84 -15.73 -8.88 -24.00
C LYS A 84 -14.57 -9.01 -24.99
N THR A 85 -13.70 -9.99 -24.78
CA THR A 85 -12.62 -10.33 -25.71
C THR A 85 -13.19 -10.77 -27.07
N GLY A 86 -12.61 -10.26 -28.16
CA GLY A 86 -12.99 -10.60 -29.53
C GLY A 86 -12.27 -11.84 -30.06
N SER A 87 -12.58 -12.24 -31.30
CA SER A 87 -11.84 -13.28 -32.03
C SER A 87 -10.47 -12.81 -32.55
N ALA A 88 -10.22 -11.50 -32.51
CA ALA A 88 -8.97 -10.85 -32.87
C ALA A 88 -8.72 -9.68 -31.92
N TRP A 89 -7.48 -9.17 -31.91
CA TRP A 89 -7.04 -8.11 -30.98
C TRP A 89 -7.89 -6.83 -31.06
N ASN A 90 -8.55 -6.56 -32.19
CA ASN A 90 -9.33 -5.36 -32.47
C ASN A 90 -10.85 -5.60 -32.55
N THR A 91 -11.35 -6.80 -32.24
CA THR A 91 -12.78 -7.14 -32.37
C THR A 91 -13.50 -7.32 -31.03
N GLY A 92 -12.87 -6.94 -29.92
CA GLY A 92 -13.53 -6.94 -28.61
C GLY A 92 -14.59 -5.85 -28.49
N ALA A 93 -15.48 -6.00 -27.51
CA ALA A 93 -16.64 -5.12 -27.34
C ALA A 93 -16.82 -4.64 -25.89
N PRO A 94 -17.22 -3.38 -25.67
CA PRO A 94 -17.55 -2.87 -24.35
C PRO A 94 -18.85 -3.50 -23.83
N LEU A 95 -18.81 -4.05 -22.61
CA LEU A 95 -20.00 -4.55 -21.90
C LEU A 95 -20.59 -3.50 -20.96
N ARG A 96 -19.75 -2.57 -20.49
CA ARG A 96 -20.12 -1.44 -19.61
C ARG A 96 -19.62 -0.14 -20.26
N PRO A 97 -20.27 0.32 -21.35
CA PRO A 97 -19.77 1.42 -22.19
C PRO A 97 -19.68 2.76 -21.44
N GLU A 98 -20.43 2.97 -20.37
CA GLU A 98 -20.31 4.13 -19.49
C GLU A 98 -18.96 4.19 -18.76
N ILE A 99 -18.47 3.06 -18.24
CA ILE A 99 -17.16 2.97 -17.58
C ILE A 99 -16.04 3.17 -18.59
N LEU A 100 -16.14 2.49 -19.74
CA LEU A 100 -15.10 2.55 -20.76
C LEU A 100 -15.02 3.90 -21.47
N ARG A 101 -16.15 4.59 -21.68
CA ARG A 101 -16.16 5.99 -22.14
C ARG A 101 -15.53 6.93 -21.12
N ALA A 102 -15.85 6.79 -19.83
CA ALA A 102 -15.21 7.59 -18.78
C ALA A 102 -13.69 7.37 -18.75
N ASN A 103 -13.25 6.11 -18.89
CA ASN A 103 -11.85 5.72 -19.01
C ASN A 103 -11.15 6.40 -20.21
N MET A 104 -11.76 6.37 -21.40
CA MET A 104 -11.17 6.98 -22.59
C MET A 104 -11.17 8.52 -22.53
N ARG A 105 -12.24 9.14 -22.02
CA ARG A 105 -12.30 10.60 -21.78
C ARG A 105 -11.23 11.06 -20.81
N TYR A 106 -11.02 10.32 -19.71
CA TYR A 106 -9.97 10.63 -18.75
C TYR A 106 -8.59 10.58 -19.41
N CYS A 107 -8.30 9.54 -20.18
CA CYS A 107 -7.02 9.43 -20.90
C CYS A 107 -6.82 10.58 -21.90
N ALA A 108 -7.85 10.92 -22.67
CA ALA A 108 -7.79 12.04 -23.62
C ALA A 108 -7.56 13.38 -22.92
N ALA A 109 -8.27 13.64 -21.81
CA ALA A 109 -8.10 14.85 -21.01
C ALA A 109 -6.69 14.96 -20.44
N VAL A 110 -6.19 13.92 -19.78
CA VAL A 110 -4.85 13.91 -19.18
C VAL A 110 -3.77 14.08 -20.25
N THR A 111 -3.84 13.34 -21.36
CA THR A 111 -2.79 13.40 -22.40
C THR A 111 -2.77 14.71 -23.18
N ARG A 112 -3.90 15.42 -23.28
CA ARG A 112 -3.98 16.73 -23.95
C ARG A 112 -3.64 17.90 -23.03
N ALA A 113 -3.89 17.76 -21.72
CA ALA A 113 -3.64 18.80 -20.74
C ALA A 113 -2.23 18.75 -20.10
N ARG A 114 -1.52 17.62 -20.22
CA ARG A 114 -0.20 17.45 -19.60
C ARG A 114 0.78 18.54 -20.04
N THR A 115 1.66 18.95 -19.14
CA THR A 115 2.79 19.81 -19.45
C THR A 115 3.93 19.03 -20.12
N GLU A 116 4.87 19.74 -20.73
CA GLU A 116 6.10 19.12 -21.27
C GLU A 116 6.90 18.41 -20.15
N ALA A 117 7.00 19.02 -18.97
CA ALA A 117 7.69 18.45 -17.82
C ALA A 117 7.06 17.11 -17.39
N GLN A 118 5.72 17.05 -17.31
CA GLN A 118 4.99 15.80 -17.02
C GLN A 118 5.20 14.75 -18.11
N GLY A 119 5.31 15.16 -19.38
CA GLY A 119 5.63 14.25 -20.48
C GLY A 119 7.04 13.66 -20.39
N LYS A 120 8.02 14.49 -20.03
CA LYS A 120 9.43 14.09 -19.82
C LYS A 120 9.56 13.17 -18.61
N GLU A 121 8.92 13.50 -17.50
CA GLU A 121 8.85 12.63 -16.31
C GLU A 121 8.24 11.26 -16.66
N ALA A 122 7.10 11.27 -17.37
CA ALA A 122 6.46 10.04 -17.78
C ALA A 122 7.35 9.19 -18.68
N PHE A 123 8.17 9.78 -19.55
CA PHE A 123 9.19 9.04 -20.30
C PHE A 123 10.22 8.39 -19.39
N VAL A 124 10.77 9.13 -18.42
CA VAL A 124 11.80 8.63 -17.50
C VAL A 124 11.31 7.38 -16.80
N TYR A 125 10.13 7.42 -16.18
CA TYR A 125 9.57 6.28 -15.48
C TYR A 125 8.99 5.21 -16.40
N ASP A 126 8.71 5.54 -17.66
CA ASP A 126 8.43 4.50 -18.64
C ASP A 126 9.66 3.63 -18.87
N ARG A 127 10.83 4.26 -18.97
CA ARG A 127 12.05 3.60 -19.45
C ARG A 127 12.98 3.12 -18.37
N GLN A 128 13.07 3.82 -17.27
CA GLN A 128 13.82 3.41 -16.10
C GLN A 128 13.29 2.09 -15.55
N HIS A 129 14.21 1.23 -15.08
CA HIS A 129 13.83 -0.01 -14.43
C HIS A 129 12.93 0.26 -13.20
N GLN A 130 11.81 -0.45 -13.09
CA GLN A 130 10.73 -0.09 -12.16
C GLN A 130 11.15 -0.23 -10.69
N SER A 131 11.97 -1.25 -10.36
CA SER A 131 12.53 -1.35 -9.00
C SER A 131 13.44 -0.18 -8.67
N TYR A 132 14.23 0.32 -9.63
CA TYR A 132 15.10 1.47 -9.40
C TYR A 132 14.27 2.73 -9.16
N ALA A 133 13.25 2.95 -10.00
CA ALA A 133 12.35 4.10 -9.88
C ALA A 133 11.66 4.17 -8.51
N MET A 134 11.32 3.02 -7.92
CA MET A 134 10.69 2.95 -6.61
C MET A 134 11.60 3.33 -5.44
N ILE A 135 12.93 3.26 -5.59
CA ILE A 135 13.88 3.65 -4.54
C ILE A 135 13.66 5.11 -4.10
N GLY A 136 13.19 5.98 -4.99
CA GLY A 136 12.85 7.36 -4.65
C GLY A 136 11.80 7.50 -3.53
N GLY A 137 10.93 6.51 -3.30
CA GLY A 137 9.93 6.54 -2.23
C GLY A 137 10.54 6.38 -0.83
N LEU A 138 11.81 5.98 -0.76
CA LEU A 138 12.56 5.92 0.49
C LEU A 138 12.98 7.32 1.00
N GLY A 139 12.73 8.38 0.22
CA GLY A 139 12.98 9.77 0.61
C GLY A 139 14.42 9.99 1.09
N PRO A 140 14.64 10.48 2.32
CA PRO A 140 15.98 10.64 2.91
C PRO A 140 16.86 9.38 2.90
N LEU A 141 16.27 8.18 2.82
CA LEU A 141 17.00 6.92 2.77
C LEU A 141 17.35 6.47 1.33
N ALA A 142 16.86 7.17 0.30
CA ALA A 142 16.97 6.72 -1.10
C ALA A 142 18.42 6.65 -1.60
N ASP A 143 19.24 7.68 -1.36
CA ASP A 143 20.64 7.70 -1.82
C ASP A 143 21.53 6.73 -1.05
N LEU A 144 21.24 6.55 0.25
CA LEU A 144 21.86 5.49 1.05
C LEU A 144 21.51 4.11 0.48
N TYR A 145 20.25 3.89 0.09
CA TYR A 145 19.85 2.64 -0.55
C TYR A 145 20.57 2.44 -1.90
N ARG A 146 20.57 3.44 -2.79
CA ARG A 146 21.23 3.34 -4.11
C ARG A 146 22.69 2.95 -3.96
N THR A 147 23.39 3.61 -3.03
CA THR A 147 24.80 3.35 -2.73
C THR A 147 25.01 1.97 -2.12
N GLY A 148 24.27 1.63 -1.06
CA GLY A 148 24.39 0.37 -0.34
C GLY A 148 23.99 -0.86 -1.16
N ALA A 149 22.99 -0.71 -2.02
CA ALA A 149 22.52 -1.76 -2.91
C ALA A 149 23.30 -1.82 -4.24
N LYS A 150 24.13 -0.80 -4.53
CA LYS A 150 24.78 -0.62 -5.85
C LYS A 150 23.75 -0.58 -6.98
N ALA A 151 22.61 0.05 -6.73
CA ALA A 151 21.54 0.22 -7.71
C ALA A 151 21.86 1.40 -8.62
N VAL A 152 21.80 1.19 -9.94
CA VAL A 152 22.08 2.21 -10.96
C VAL A 152 21.07 2.13 -12.11
N THR A 153 20.99 3.21 -12.88
CA THR A 153 20.18 3.31 -14.10
C THR A 153 20.92 4.19 -15.10
N SER A 154 20.73 3.94 -16.39
CA SER A 154 21.15 4.86 -17.46
C SER A 154 20.11 5.94 -17.75
N ILE A 155 18.86 5.74 -17.32
CA ILE A 155 17.74 6.64 -17.62
C ILE A 155 17.61 7.65 -16.48
N THR A 156 18.30 8.78 -16.61
CA THR A 156 18.26 9.90 -15.65
C THR A 156 17.49 11.12 -16.16
N ARG A 157 17.25 11.21 -17.47
CA ARG A 157 16.50 12.30 -18.10
C ARG A 157 15.79 11.83 -19.37
N ALA A 158 14.78 12.58 -19.77
CA ALA A 158 14.12 12.39 -21.06
C ALA A 158 14.83 13.13 -22.19
N PRO A 159 14.75 12.64 -23.44
CA PRO A 159 15.12 13.42 -24.61
C PRO A 159 14.14 14.59 -24.80
N ASP A 160 14.60 15.68 -25.41
CA ASP A 160 13.74 16.85 -25.68
C ASP A 160 12.69 16.57 -26.75
N THR A 161 13.00 15.67 -27.69
CA THR A 161 12.12 15.31 -28.80
C THR A 161 11.97 13.79 -28.92
N THR A 162 11.28 13.32 -29.95
CA THR A 162 11.24 11.89 -30.29
C THR A 162 12.66 11.37 -30.57
N PRO A 163 13.16 10.38 -29.80
CA PRO A 163 14.51 9.85 -29.97
C PRO A 163 14.63 9.07 -31.28
N ALA A 164 15.80 9.09 -31.93
CA ALA A 164 16.08 8.45 -33.22
C ALA A 164 15.84 6.93 -33.24
N THR A 165 16.00 6.26 -32.09
CA THR A 165 15.79 4.82 -31.91
C THR A 165 15.00 4.57 -30.63
N LYS A 166 14.68 3.29 -30.37
CA LYS A 166 14.27 2.90 -29.02
C LYS A 166 15.41 3.19 -28.04
N ILE A 167 15.03 3.67 -26.88
CA ILE A 167 15.86 3.83 -25.69
C ILE A 167 15.39 2.77 -24.71
N ASP A 168 16.31 1.95 -24.22
CA ASP A 168 16.06 0.98 -23.15
C ASP A 168 17.00 1.33 -21.98
N ASP A 169 16.58 1.03 -20.76
CA ASP A 169 17.49 1.18 -19.62
C ASP A 169 18.60 0.14 -19.72
N ALA A 170 19.83 0.63 -19.72
CA ALA A 170 21.03 -0.17 -19.64
C ALA A 170 21.76 0.14 -18.34
N VAL A 171 22.60 -0.80 -17.94
CA VAL A 171 23.54 -0.59 -16.85
C VAL A 171 24.88 -0.16 -17.45
N PRO A 172 25.57 0.86 -16.87
CA PRO A 172 26.90 1.27 -17.33
C PRO A 172 27.87 0.09 -17.43
N ALA A 173 28.80 0.13 -18.39
CA ALA A 173 29.74 -0.98 -18.64
C ALA A 173 30.65 -1.29 -17.43
N ASP A 174 30.90 -0.29 -16.59
CA ASP A 174 31.68 -0.34 -15.36
C ASP A 174 30.84 -0.59 -14.10
N ALA A 175 29.53 -0.78 -14.25
CA ALA A 175 28.67 -0.96 -13.09
C ALA A 175 28.95 -2.29 -12.36
N PRO A 176 28.72 -2.34 -11.04
CA PRO A 176 28.87 -3.56 -10.27
C PRO A 176 28.03 -4.73 -10.80
N ALA A 177 28.57 -5.94 -10.69
CA ALA A 177 27.84 -7.16 -11.04
C ALA A 177 26.51 -7.24 -10.27
N GLY A 178 25.40 -7.51 -10.97
CA GLY A 178 24.06 -7.56 -10.38
C GLY A 178 23.29 -6.23 -10.43
N SER A 179 23.90 -5.12 -10.86
CA SER A 179 23.21 -3.83 -10.99
C SER A 179 22.07 -3.83 -12.02
N ALA A 180 22.05 -4.77 -12.98
CA ALA A 180 20.99 -4.92 -13.99
C ALA A 180 19.63 -5.32 -13.42
N LEU A 181 19.57 -5.74 -12.15
CA LEU A 181 18.34 -6.08 -11.46
C LEU A 181 17.56 -4.82 -11.03
N GLY A 182 18.17 -3.64 -11.15
CA GLY A 182 17.65 -2.31 -10.82
C GLY A 182 17.34 -2.06 -9.34
N ALA A 183 16.96 -3.08 -8.56
CA ALA A 183 16.94 -3.03 -7.10
C ALA A 183 18.35 -3.02 -6.50
N GLY A 184 19.36 -3.46 -7.25
CA GLY A 184 20.74 -3.55 -6.82
C GLY A 184 21.31 -4.96 -6.89
N SER A 185 22.56 -5.10 -6.46
CA SER A 185 23.31 -6.36 -6.51
C SER A 185 23.08 -7.22 -5.26
N TYR A 186 22.97 -8.54 -5.44
CA TYR A 186 22.81 -9.48 -4.32
C TYR A 186 24.04 -9.63 -3.42
N THR A 187 25.21 -9.19 -3.88
CA THR A 187 26.45 -9.22 -3.11
C THR A 187 26.77 -7.87 -2.46
N SER A 188 25.83 -6.93 -2.51
CA SER A 188 25.96 -5.61 -1.88
C SER A 188 25.55 -5.63 -0.41
N ASP A 189 25.78 -4.52 0.31
CA ASP A 189 25.40 -4.37 1.72
C ASP A 189 23.89 -4.48 1.95
N LEU A 190 23.09 -4.24 0.90
CA LEU A 190 21.63 -4.38 0.88
C LEU A 190 21.17 -5.50 -0.07
N GLY A 191 22.03 -6.48 -0.33
CA GLY A 191 21.80 -7.54 -1.31
C GLY A 191 20.60 -8.45 -1.00
N LEU A 192 20.23 -8.64 0.26
CA LEU A 192 19.03 -9.41 0.63
C LEU A 192 17.76 -8.62 0.35
N VAL A 193 17.78 -7.29 0.50
CA VAL A 193 16.66 -6.43 0.09
C VAL A 193 16.49 -6.49 -1.43
N ALA A 194 17.59 -6.38 -2.19
CA ALA A 194 17.54 -6.53 -3.64
C ALA A 194 16.99 -7.90 -4.06
N LYS A 195 17.43 -8.98 -3.39
CA LYS A 195 16.94 -10.35 -3.63
C LYS A 195 15.46 -10.50 -3.27
N LEU A 196 14.98 -9.87 -2.20
CA LEU A 196 13.56 -9.86 -1.85
C LEU A 196 12.72 -9.19 -2.94
N VAL A 197 13.16 -8.01 -3.43
CA VAL A 197 12.46 -7.29 -4.50
C VAL A 197 12.36 -8.14 -5.77
N ASP A 198 13.44 -8.80 -6.18
CA ASP A 198 13.42 -9.69 -7.35
C ASP A 198 12.55 -10.94 -7.11
N THR A 199 12.58 -11.49 -5.90
CA THR A 199 11.73 -12.65 -5.53
C THR A 199 10.25 -12.31 -5.65
N VAL A 200 9.84 -11.14 -5.12
CA VAL A 200 8.46 -10.63 -5.25
C VAL A 200 8.10 -10.30 -6.70
N ARG A 201 9.06 -9.85 -7.50
CA ARG A 201 8.91 -9.62 -8.95
C ARG A 201 9.19 -10.87 -9.80
N GLY A 202 9.26 -12.04 -9.17
CA GLY A 202 9.77 -13.27 -9.74
C GLY A 202 8.95 -13.86 -10.90
N PRO A 203 9.21 -15.12 -11.29
CA PRO A 203 8.75 -15.68 -12.55
C PRO A 203 7.23 -15.76 -12.72
N TYR A 204 6.47 -15.74 -11.62
CA TYR A 204 5.00 -15.79 -11.62
C TYR A 204 4.35 -14.41 -11.56
N ALA A 205 5.12 -13.33 -11.60
CA ALA A 205 4.62 -11.97 -11.43
C ALA A 205 4.25 -11.26 -12.75
N SER A 206 4.33 -11.95 -13.89
CA SER A 206 4.09 -11.35 -15.21
C SER A 206 2.62 -10.97 -15.44
N GLY A 207 2.39 -9.81 -16.04
CA GLY A 207 1.07 -9.38 -16.53
C GLY A 207 0.67 -9.98 -17.88
N ASN A 208 1.59 -10.69 -18.56
CA ASN A 208 1.34 -11.18 -19.92
C ASN A 208 0.16 -12.16 -19.99
N PRO A 209 0.01 -13.17 -19.11
CA PRO A 209 -1.14 -14.07 -19.18
C PRO A 209 -2.48 -13.33 -19.15
N GLY A 210 -2.61 -12.29 -18.31
CA GLY A 210 -3.78 -11.40 -18.29
C GLY A 210 -3.97 -10.65 -19.61
N LYS A 211 -2.90 -10.09 -20.19
CA LYS A 211 -2.97 -9.40 -21.50
C LYS A 211 -3.47 -10.31 -22.61
N TYR A 212 -2.99 -11.55 -22.67
CA TYR A 212 -3.42 -12.51 -23.68
C TYR A 212 -4.84 -13.02 -23.46
N ALA A 213 -5.30 -13.11 -22.21
CA ALA A 213 -6.67 -13.51 -21.86
C ALA A 213 -7.71 -12.42 -22.23
N TYR A 214 -7.42 -11.14 -21.93
CA TYR A 214 -8.39 -10.05 -22.11
C TYR A 214 -8.25 -9.32 -23.44
N GLN A 215 -7.06 -9.33 -24.05
CA GLN A 215 -6.73 -8.68 -25.33
C GLN A 215 -7.30 -7.25 -25.47
N TYR A 216 -7.33 -6.50 -24.36
CA TYR A 216 -7.83 -5.13 -24.37
C TYR A 216 -6.78 -4.20 -25.01
N PRO A 217 -7.11 -3.42 -26.07
CA PRO A 217 -6.12 -2.58 -26.74
C PRO A 217 -5.58 -1.44 -25.87
N ARG A 218 -4.42 -0.90 -26.26
CA ARG A 218 -3.87 0.35 -25.71
C ARG A 218 -4.80 1.54 -26.02
N PRO A 219 -4.91 2.54 -25.14
CA PRO A 219 -5.86 3.65 -25.33
C PRO A 219 -5.60 4.49 -26.60
N TRP A 220 -4.34 4.65 -27.02
CA TRP A 220 -4.01 5.36 -28.27
C TRP A 220 -4.44 4.64 -29.55
N ARG A 221 -4.94 3.39 -29.45
CA ARG A 221 -5.54 2.64 -30.58
C ARG A 221 -7.07 2.68 -30.59
N MET A 222 -7.69 3.34 -29.62
CA MET A 222 -9.15 3.30 -29.42
C MET A 222 -9.77 4.70 -29.41
N ASN A 223 -10.98 4.78 -29.98
CA ASN A 223 -11.82 5.97 -29.87
C ASN A 223 -12.51 6.03 -28.50
N GLU A 224 -13.34 7.06 -28.28
CA GLU A 224 -14.05 7.27 -27.01
C GLU A 224 -14.95 6.08 -26.63
N ASN A 225 -15.51 5.38 -27.62
CA ASN A 225 -16.39 4.23 -27.42
C ASN A 225 -15.61 2.91 -27.21
N SER A 226 -14.29 2.98 -27.01
CA SER A 226 -13.41 1.81 -26.89
C SER A 226 -13.43 0.90 -28.13
N GLN A 227 -13.60 1.49 -29.31
CA GLN A 227 -13.51 0.80 -30.59
C GLN A 227 -12.16 1.07 -31.25
N VAL A 228 -11.58 0.05 -31.87
CA VAL A 228 -10.39 0.20 -32.71
C VAL A 228 -10.85 0.53 -34.14
N VAL A 229 -10.68 1.78 -34.55
CA VAL A 229 -11.03 2.25 -35.90
C VAL A 229 -9.75 2.70 -36.60
N ASP A 230 -9.29 1.89 -37.56
CA ASP A 230 -8.13 2.22 -38.40
C ASP A 230 -8.50 3.32 -39.40
N THR A 231 -7.64 4.34 -39.52
CA THR A 231 -7.85 5.45 -40.46
C THR A 231 -7.29 5.18 -41.86
N GLY A 232 -6.58 4.06 -42.04
CA GLY A 232 -5.82 3.72 -43.24
C GLY A 232 -4.52 4.52 -43.40
N LYS A 233 -4.18 5.38 -42.44
CA LYS A 233 -2.98 6.23 -42.46
C LYS A 233 -1.87 5.65 -41.60
N THR A 234 -0.64 5.97 -41.96
CA THR A 234 0.55 5.78 -41.13
C THR A 234 1.13 7.12 -40.71
N ASP A 235 1.70 7.18 -39.51
CA ASP A 235 2.45 8.36 -39.07
C ASP A 235 3.86 8.40 -39.67
N ALA A 236 4.59 9.48 -39.42
CA ALA A 236 5.96 9.69 -39.94
C ALA A 236 6.98 8.63 -39.47
N LEU A 237 6.63 7.80 -38.48
CA LEU A 237 7.45 6.72 -37.96
C LEU A 237 6.97 5.34 -38.46
N GLY A 238 5.98 5.30 -39.34
CA GLY A 238 5.43 4.08 -39.93
C GLY A 238 4.42 3.34 -39.05
N PHE A 239 3.91 3.95 -37.97
CA PHE A 239 2.89 3.32 -37.13
C PHE A 239 1.48 3.62 -37.68
N PRO A 240 0.55 2.64 -37.65
CA PRO A 240 -0.85 2.89 -37.99
C PRO A 240 -1.47 3.97 -37.11
N VAL A 241 -2.29 4.83 -37.72
CA VAL A 241 -3.06 5.87 -37.04
C VAL A 241 -4.50 5.39 -36.86
N TYR A 242 -4.97 5.43 -35.62
CA TYR A 242 -6.33 5.08 -35.24
C TYR A 242 -7.14 6.33 -34.93
N ASP A 243 -8.47 6.24 -35.03
CA ASP A 243 -9.36 7.24 -34.45
C ASP A 243 -9.21 7.19 -32.91
N SER A 244 -8.34 8.04 -32.37
CA SER A 244 -8.13 8.14 -30.93
C SER A 244 -7.82 9.57 -30.54
N GLN A 245 -8.43 10.01 -29.44
CA GLN A 245 -8.12 11.31 -28.84
C GLN A 245 -6.92 11.26 -27.88
N VAL A 246 -6.42 10.07 -27.56
CA VAL A 246 -5.31 9.84 -26.63
C VAL A 246 -3.99 10.01 -27.35
N VAL A 247 -3.15 10.91 -26.84
CA VAL A 247 -1.87 11.27 -27.48
C VAL A 247 -0.71 10.68 -26.70
N VAL A 248 0.16 9.91 -27.37
CA VAL A 248 1.40 9.41 -26.76
C VAL A 248 2.43 10.53 -26.66
N VAL A 249 3.17 10.61 -25.56
CA VAL A 249 4.24 11.62 -25.40
C VAL A 249 5.30 11.47 -26.51
N PRO A 250 5.82 12.57 -27.08
CA PRO A 250 6.75 12.51 -28.22
C PRO A 250 7.96 11.60 -27.99
N GLN A 251 8.50 11.60 -26.78
CA GLN A 251 9.68 10.82 -26.39
C GLN A 251 9.44 9.29 -26.43
N LEU A 252 8.18 8.84 -26.38
CA LEU A 252 7.81 7.42 -26.40
C LEU A 252 7.23 6.96 -27.74
N LEU A 253 7.12 7.81 -28.76
CA LEU A 253 6.51 7.41 -30.03
C LEU A 253 7.20 6.21 -30.69
N ARG A 254 8.54 6.08 -30.55
CA ARG A 254 9.30 4.92 -31.03
C ARG A 254 9.21 3.69 -30.12
N GLN A 255 8.65 3.83 -28.92
CA GLN A 255 8.46 2.73 -27.96
C GLN A 255 7.14 1.98 -28.17
N ARG A 256 6.26 2.49 -29.04
CA ARG A 256 5.05 1.77 -29.43
C ARG A 256 5.41 0.45 -30.12
N SER A 257 4.58 -0.58 -29.90
CA SER A 257 4.70 -1.84 -30.62
C SER A 257 4.09 -1.71 -32.03
N SER A 258 4.77 -2.29 -33.02
CA SER A 258 4.22 -2.52 -34.37
C SER A 258 3.36 -3.79 -34.45
N SER A 259 3.37 -4.65 -33.43
CA SER A 259 2.50 -5.82 -33.27
C SER A 259 1.42 -5.53 -32.23
N PRO A 260 0.17 -5.22 -32.62
CA PRO A 260 -0.91 -4.97 -31.66
C PRO A 260 -1.36 -6.22 -30.90
N THR A 261 -1.19 -7.41 -31.48
CA THR A 261 -1.58 -8.70 -30.86
C THR A 261 -0.79 -9.01 -29.59
N ASP A 262 0.45 -8.55 -29.52
CA ASP A 262 1.35 -8.75 -28.37
C ASP A 262 1.41 -7.52 -27.46
N ASP A 263 0.60 -6.50 -27.73
CA ASP A 263 0.67 -5.19 -27.09
C ASP A 263 -0.67 -4.74 -26.49
N GLY A 264 -1.23 -5.61 -25.65
CA GLY A 264 -2.42 -5.33 -24.84
C GLY A 264 -2.19 -4.28 -23.74
N GLY A 265 -3.21 -3.47 -23.48
CA GLY A 265 -3.29 -2.50 -22.40
C GLY A 265 -3.54 -3.12 -21.03
N PHE A 266 -4.55 -3.99 -20.92
CA PHE A 266 -4.99 -4.54 -19.63
C PHE A 266 -4.39 -5.94 -19.33
N PRO A 267 -3.81 -6.16 -18.14
CA PRO A 267 -3.43 -5.16 -17.13
C PRO A 267 -2.11 -4.45 -17.49
N SER A 268 -1.84 -3.32 -16.83
CA SER A 268 -0.55 -2.64 -16.97
C SER A 268 0.58 -3.38 -16.25
N GLY A 269 1.52 -3.93 -17.02
CA GLY A 269 2.70 -4.60 -16.49
C GLY A 269 3.67 -3.67 -15.75
N HIS A 270 3.78 -2.39 -16.16
CA HIS A 270 4.63 -1.41 -15.47
C HIS A 270 4.05 -1.04 -14.11
N THR A 271 2.74 -0.76 -14.04
CA THR A 271 2.05 -0.56 -12.77
C THR A 271 2.24 -1.76 -11.85
N ASN A 272 2.05 -2.98 -12.37
CA ASN A 272 2.29 -4.18 -11.58
C ASN A 272 3.72 -4.22 -11.01
N ALA A 273 4.73 -3.94 -11.85
CA ALA A 273 6.13 -3.93 -11.41
C ALA A 273 6.43 -2.84 -10.36
N PHE A 274 5.87 -1.63 -10.50
CA PHE A 274 6.02 -0.57 -9.50
C PHE A 274 5.43 -0.99 -8.16
N HIS A 275 4.20 -1.52 -8.14
CA HIS A 275 3.54 -1.94 -6.91
C HIS A 275 4.23 -3.14 -6.25
N LEU A 276 4.71 -4.13 -7.02
CA LEU A 276 5.48 -5.25 -6.49
C LEU A 276 6.79 -4.79 -5.83
N ALA A 277 7.54 -3.92 -6.49
CA ALA A 277 8.76 -3.34 -5.92
C ALA A 277 8.44 -2.51 -4.67
N ALA A 278 7.40 -1.66 -4.72
CA ALA A 278 6.98 -0.84 -3.60
C ALA A 278 6.65 -1.68 -2.36
N LEU A 279 5.89 -2.77 -2.52
CA LEU A 279 5.50 -3.63 -1.40
C LEU A 279 6.67 -4.46 -0.86
N ALA A 280 7.62 -4.86 -1.71
CA ALA A 280 8.86 -5.49 -1.24
C ALA A 280 9.74 -4.49 -0.44
N TYR A 281 9.88 -3.26 -0.93
CA TYR A 281 10.57 -2.20 -0.20
C TYR A 281 9.86 -1.83 1.11
N ALA A 282 8.54 -1.72 1.09
CA ALA A 282 7.75 -1.38 2.28
C ALA A 282 7.81 -2.48 3.33
N TYR A 283 7.97 -3.76 2.90
CA TYR A 283 8.23 -4.85 3.82
C TYR A 283 9.62 -4.72 4.50
N ALA A 284 10.67 -4.41 3.73
CA ALA A 284 12.03 -4.29 4.24
C ALA A 284 12.30 -2.98 5.02
N VAL A 285 11.64 -1.89 4.61
CA VAL A 285 11.80 -0.53 5.13
C VAL A 285 10.41 0.06 5.47
N PRO A 286 9.69 -0.52 6.45
CA PRO A 286 8.35 -0.07 6.84
C PRO A 286 8.33 1.36 7.37
N GLU A 287 9.48 1.95 7.68
CA GLU A 287 9.62 3.36 8.02
C GLU A 287 9.19 4.30 6.88
N ARG A 288 9.07 3.81 5.63
CA ARG A 288 8.60 4.59 4.46
C ARG A 288 7.41 3.94 3.76
N PHE A 289 6.59 3.20 4.50
CA PHE A 289 5.52 2.37 3.94
C PHE A 289 4.51 3.19 3.11
N GLN A 290 3.99 4.28 3.66
CA GLN A 290 2.94 5.08 3.02
C GLN A 290 3.46 5.84 1.81
N GLU A 291 4.71 6.29 1.85
CA GLU A 291 5.38 7.03 0.79
C GLU A 291 5.69 6.11 -0.39
N LEU A 292 6.10 4.86 -0.13
CA LEU A 292 6.24 3.83 -1.17
C LEU A 292 4.90 3.47 -1.83
N VAL A 293 3.82 3.36 -1.07
CA VAL A 293 2.46 3.14 -1.62
C VAL A 293 2.03 4.34 -2.48
N THR A 294 2.25 5.56 -1.98
CA THR A 294 1.92 6.81 -2.69
C THR A 294 2.69 6.92 -4.01
N ARG A 295 4.01 6.69 -3.96
CA ARG A 295 4.87 6.69 -5.14
C ARG A 295 4.44 5.67 -6.17
N ALA A 296 4.10 4.44 -5.76
CA ALA A 296 3.64 3.42 -6.69
C ALA A 296 2.39 3.87 -7.48
N LEU A 297 1.45 4.54 -6.82
CA LEU A 297 0.25 5.10 -7.46
C LEU A 297 0.57 6.28 -8.38
N GLN A 298 1.48 7.17 -7.98
CA GLN A 298 1.93 8.28 -8.83
C GLN A 298 2.67 7.78 -10.08
N LEU A 299 3.67 6.88 -9.93
CA LEU A 299 4.39 6.30 -11.05
C LEU A 299 3.46 5.50 -11.97
N SER A 300 2.45 4.84 -11.41
CA SER A 300 1.41 4.20 -12.21
C SER A 300 0.55 5.20 -12.99
N HIS A 301 0.30 6.38 -12.42
CA HIS A 301 -0.41 7.46 -13.11
C HIS A 301 0.37 8.00 -14.32
N THR A 302 1.71 8.03 -14.25
CA THR A 302 2.56 8.45 -15.39
C THR A 302 2.30 7.60 -16.64
N ARG A 303 1.80 6.37 -16.50
CA ARG A 303 1.43 5.49 -17.61
C ARG A 303 0.24 5.99 -18.41
N ILE A 304 -0.65 6.75 -17.76
CA ILE A 304 -1.79 7.42 -18.37
C ILE A 304 -1.32 8.76 -18.96
N VAL A 305 -0.52 9.52 -18.22
CA VAL A 305 0.11 10.77 -18.69
C VAL A 305 0.87 10.54 -20.00
N SER A 306 1.59 9.42 -20.10
CA SER A 306 2.33 9.06 -21.30
C SER A 306 1.47 8.66 -22.50
N GLY A 307 0.18 8.38 -22.28
CA GLY A 307 -0.75 7.82 -23.26
C GLY A 307 -0.61 6.32 -23.49
N MET A 308 0.23 5.62 -22.73
CA MET A 308 0.55 4.20 -22.95
C MET A 308 -0.43 3.23 -22.30
N HIS A 309 -1.15 3.66 -21.26
CA HIS A 309 -2.12 2.85 -20.53
C HIS A 309 -3.32 3.70 -20.11
N SER A 310 -4.42 3.03 -19.83
CA SER A 310 -5.67 3.63 -19.38
C SER A 310 -5.92 3.41 -17.88
N THR A 311 -6.96 4.04 -17.32
CA THR A 311 -7.26 3.91 -15.88
C THR A 311 -7.58 2.47 -15.50
N VAL A 312 -8.28 1.72 -16.36
CA VAL A 312 -8.61 0.31 -16.09
C VAL A 312 -7.36 -0.58 -16.13
N ASP A 313 -6.40 -0.28 -17.02
CA ASP A 313 -5.12 -0.99 -17.10
C ASP A 313 -4.30 -0.84 -15.81
N VAL A 314 -4.22 0.40 -15.32
CA VAL A 314 -3.50 0.76 -14.10
C VAL A 314 -4.17 0.13 -12.87
N ILE A 315 -5.50 0.19 -12.77
CA ILE A 315 -6.23 -0.48 -11.68
C ILE A 315 -5.95 -1.99 -11.73
N GLY A 316 -6.08 -2.64 -12.89
CA GLY A 316 -5.78 -4.06 -13.04
C GLY A 316 -4.35 -4.42 -12.61
N GLY A 317 -3.37 -3.61 -13.03
CA GLY A 317 -1.97 -3.76 -12.62
C GLY A 317 -1.76 -3.69 -11.11
N ARG A 318 -2.45 -2.76 -10.42
CA ARG A 318 -2.42 -2.64 -8.95
C ARG A 318 -3.03 -3.86 -8.28
N VAL A 319 -4.24 -4.25 -8.69
CA VAL A 319 -4.97 -5.39 -8.09
C VAL A 319 -4.14 -6.66 -8.16
N MET A 320 -3.56 -6.97 -9.33
CA MET A 320 -2.73 -8.17 -9.46
C MET A 320 -1.44 -8.08 -8.63
N ALA A 321 -0.79 -6.91 -8.57
CA ALA A 321 0.45 -6.73 -7.82
C ALA A 321 0.24 -6.91 -6.32
N THR A 322 -0.87 -6.37 -5.78
CA THR A 322 -1.20 -6.55 -4.36
C THR A 322 -1.39 -8.02 -4.02
N ALA A 323 -2.11 -8.77 -4.85
CA ALA A 323 -2.32 -10.21 -4.67
C ALA A 323 -0.99 -11.00 -4.77
N LEU A 324 -0.18 -10.73 -5.79
CA LEU A 324 1.10 -11.39 -6.04
C LEU A 324 2.14 -11.10 -4.94
N ALA A 325 2.20 -9.85 -4.46
CA ALA A 325 3.08 -9.47 -3.36
C ALA A 325 2.68 -10.22 -2.08
N ALA A 326 1.39 -10.23 -1.75
CA ALA A 326 0.89 -10.97 -0.58
C ALA A 326 1.20 -12.47 -0.70
N ALA A 327 0.91 -13.08 -1.85
CA ALA A 327 1.19 -14.50 -2.09
C ALA A 327 2.67 -14.84 -1.93
N THR A 328 3.56 -14.03 -2.52
CA THR A 328 5.00 -14.28 -2.47
C THR A 328 5.58 -14.05 -1.07
N LEU A 329 5.14 -13.02 -0.36
CA LEU A 329 5.57 -12.73 1.01
C LEU A 329 5.01 -13.72 2.04
N ALA A 330 3.82 -14.28 1.78
CA ALA A 330 3.20 -15.29 2.62
C ALA A 330 3.71 -16.71 2.33
N ASP A 331 4.35 -16.94 1.18
CA ASP A 331 4.92 -18.25 0.82
C ASP A 331 6.00 -18.64 1.86
N PRO A 332 5.84 -19.78 2.57
CA PRO A 332 6.80 -20.22 3.57
C PRO A 332 8.23 -20.37 3.03
N ALA A 333 8.40 -20.65 1.73
CA ALA A 333 9.71 -20.75 1.09
C ALA A 333 10.50 -19.42 1.14
N ASN A 334 9.82 -18.29 1.34
CA ASN A 334 10.43 -16.96 1.39
C ASN A 334 10.52 -16.39 2.81
N ALA A 335 10.11 -17.14 3.85
CA ALA A 335 10.04 -16.67 5.23
C ALA A 335 11.41 -16.20 5.76
N GLU A 336 12.45 -16.99 5.54
CA GLU A 336 13.82 -16.63 5.94
C GLU A 336 14.33 -15.40 5.18
N LEU A 337 14.12 -15.36 3.86
CA LEU A 337 14.59 -14.25 3.02
C LEU A 337 13.96 -12.92 3.43
N LYS A 338 12.63 -12.87 3.60
CA LYS A 338 11.94 -11.61 3.92
C LYS A 338 12.33 -11.11 5.31
N ALA A 339 12.49 -12.00 6.29
CA ALA A 339 12.93 -11.65 7.63
C ALA A 339 14.38 -11.13 7.62
N ALA A 340 15.29 -11.83 6.92
CA ALA A 340 16.69 -11.42 6.80
C ALA A 340 16.86 -10.11 6.03
N ALA A 341 16.06 -9.86 4.98
CA ALA A 341 16.06 -8.60 4.25
C ALA A 341 15.62 -7.42 5.13
N ARG A 342 14.58 -7.58 5.95
CA ARG A 342 14.16 -6.55 6.93
C ARG A 342 15.26 -6.29 7.97
N ALA A 343 15.85 -7.35 8.53
CA ALA A 343 16.95 -7.21 9.49
C ALA A 343 18.17 -6.50 8.88
N GLN A 344 18.57 -6.87 7.66
CA GLN A 344 19.67 -6.23 6.94
C GLN A 344 19.39 -4.75 6.68
N ALA A 345 18.19 -4.40 6.23
CA ALA A 345 17.82 -3.01 5.99
C ALA A 345 17.90 -2.17 7.26
N LEU A 346 17.34 -2.69 8.37
CA LEU A 346 17.36 -1.99 9.66
C LEU A 346 18.80 -1.76 10.16
N ASP A 347 19.66 -2.79 10.13
CA ASP A 347 21.08 -2.67 10.51
C ASP A 347 21.80 -1.64 9.62
N TYR A 348 21.59 -1.75 8.31
CA TYR A 348 22.25 -0.88 7.35
C TYR A 348 21.91 0.59 7.58
N PHE A 349 20.62 0.91 7.65
CA PHE A 349 20.20 2.30 7.79
C PHE A 349 20.59 2.86 9.15
N THR A 350 20.34 2.15 10.26
CA THR A 350 20.72 2.64 11.60
C THR A 350 22.21 2.94 11.71
N ARG A 351 23.07 2.08 11.17
CA ARG A 351 24.52 2.32 11.11
C ARG A 351 24.91 3.49 10.21
N LYS A 352 24.24 3.69 9.07
CA LYS A 352 24.55 4.79 8.13
C LYS A 352 24.04 6.15 8.59
N THR A 353 22.99 6.18 9.41
CA THR A 353 22.35 7.41 9.89
C THR A 353 22.73 7.73 11.34
N GLY A 354 23.33 6.80 12.07
CA GLY A 354 23.58 6.94 13.50
C GLY A 354 22.30 6.86 14.36
N THR A 355 21.21 6.32 13.81
CA THR A 355 19.93 6.16 14.51
C THR A 355 19.85 4.82 15.24
N THR A 356 18.82 4.66 16.05
CA THR A 356 18.40 3.37 16.60
C THR A 356 17.16 2.88 15.86
N PRO A 357 16.67 1.65 16.11
CA PRO A 357 15.36 1.23 15.60
C PRO A 357 14.23 2.21 15.98
N ASP A 358 14.29 2.85 17.14
CA ASP A 358 13.27 3.79 17.63
C ASP A 358 13.33 5.16 16.93
N THR A 359 14.51 5.59 16.49
CA THR A 359 14.71 6.93 15.91
C THR A 359 14.81 6.93 14.38
N LEU A 360 14.90 5.75 13.74
CA LEU A 360 15.00 5.64 12.29
C LEU A 360 13.76 6.20 11.57
N PHE A 361 12.55 5.99 12.11
CA PHE A 361 11.33 6.57 11.54
C PHE A 361 11.43 8.10 11.47
N GLY A 362 11.91 8.76 12.53
CA GLY A 362 12.09 10.20 12.55
C GLY A 362 13.11 10.68 11.51
N TYR A 363 14.25 10.00 11.39
CA TYR A 363 15.24 10.32 10.35
C TYR A 363 14.68 10.16 8.93
N ALA A 364 13.91 9.10 8.70
CA ALA A 364 13.30 8.83 7.39
C ALA A 364 12.27 9.89 6.98
N HIS A 365 11.88 10.80 7.88
CA HIS A 365 10.97 11.94 7.62
C HIS A 365 11.61 13.29 8.02
N SER A 366 12.93 13.37 8.07
CA SER A 366 13.64 14.56 8.53
C SER A 366 13.78 15.66 7.48
N ASP A 367 13.64 15.32 6.19
CA ASP A 367 13.72 16.28 5.09
C ASP A 367 12.34 16.83 4.76
N ALA A 368 12.13 18.12 4.99
CA ALA A 368 10.88 18.81 4.69
C ALA A 368 10.69 19.04 3.18
N GLU A 369 11.76 18.96 2.38
CA GLU A 369 11.73 19.11 0.93
C GLU A 369 11.48 17.77 0.21
N ASP A 370 11.42 16.65 0.94
CA ASP A 370 11.03 15.36 0.38
C ASP A 370 9.63 15.44 -0.25
N GLU A 371 9.48 14.91 -1.47
CA GLU A 371 8.23 14.95 -2.24
C GLU A 371 7.04 14.38 -1.45
N TYR A 372 7.31 13.46 -0.54
CA TYR A 372 6.33 12.75 0.27
C TYR A 372 6.31 13.17 1.75
N ALA A 373 6.94 14.29 2.13
CA ALA A 373 7.01 14.74 3.52
C ALA A 373 5.61 15.07 4.11
N ASP A 374 4.70 15.62 3.30
CA ASP A 374 3.33 15.92 3.71
C ASP A 374 2.42 14.69 3.56
N ARG A 375 2.21 13.99 4.66
CA ARG A 375 1.31 12.84 4.75
C ARG A 375 -0.13 13.15 4.37
N GLU A 376 -0.66 14.34 4.67
CA GLU A 376 -2.02 14.71 4.29
C GLU A 376 -2.11 15.01 2.78
N ALA A 377 -1.07 15.57 2.18
CA ALA A 377 -0.97 15.68 0.72
C ALA A 377 -0.89 14.30 0.06
N ASN A 378 -0.14 13.36 0.64
CA ASN A 378 -0.08 11.98 0.17
C ASN A 378 -1.47 11.32 0.21
N ALA A 379 -2.21 11.45 1.32
CA ALA A 379 -3.56 10.92 1.46
C ALA A 379 -4.50 11.44 0.36
N ARG A 380 -4.51 12.76 0.14
CA ARG A 380 -5.29 13.42 -0.94
C ARG A 380 -4.89 12.95 -2.34
N ALA A 381 -3.62 12.60 -2.54
CA ALA A 381 -3.13 12.09 -3.81
C ALA A 381 -3.49 10.60 -4.03
N VAL A 382 -3.55 9.80 -2.98
CA VAL A 382 -3.82 8.36 -3.04
C VAL A 382 -5.30 8.09 -3.32
N GLU A 383 -6.21 8.68 -2.56
CA GLU A 383 -7.64 8.37 -2.58
C GLU A 383 -8.27 8.30 -4.00
N PRO A 384 -8.17 9.35 -4.85
CA PRO A 384 -8.77 9.30 -6.18
C PRO A 384 -8.09 8.30 -7.13
N ARG A 385 -6.85 7.88 -6.87
CA ARG A 385 -6.11 6.91 -7.72
C ARG A 385 -6.42 5.46 -7.39
N LEU A 386 -7.08 5.20 -6.27
CA LEU A 386 -7.51 3.85 -5.91
C LEU A 386 -8.69 3.37 -6.78
N THR A 387 -9.55 4.30 -7.19
CA THR A 387 -10.78 4.02 -7.96
C THR A 387 -10.80 4.69 -9.34
N TYR A 388 -10.04 5.78 -9.53
CA TYR A 388 -10.08 6.62 -10.74
C TYR A 388 -11.52 6.99 -11.14
N VAL A 389 -11.96 6.49 -12.30
CA VAL A 389 -13.26 6.80 -12.93
C VAL A 389 -14.32 5.75 -12.62
N LEU A 390 -14.00 4.73 -11.82
CA LEU A 390 -14.94 3.65 -11.56
C LEU A 390 -16.13 4.18 -10.76
N PRO A 391 -17.36 4.08 -11.29
CA PRO A 391 -18.54 4.39 -10.51
C PRO A 391 -18.71 3.34 -9.41
N ARG A 392 -19.34 3.77 -8.32
CA ARG A 392 -19.76 2.88 -7.24
C ARG A 392 -21.24 2.56 -7.40
N GLU A 393 -21.56 1.27 -7.37
CA GLU A 393 -22.93 0.75 -7.53
C GLU A 393 -23.26 -0.27 -6.43
N GLY A 394 -24.55 -0.55 -6.21
CA GLY A 394 -24.96 -1.60 -5.28
C GLY A 394 -24.89 -1.23 -3.79
N ARG A 395 -25.05 -2.25 -2.93
CA ARG A 395 -25.10 -2.09 -1.47
C ARG A 395 -23.71 -2.11 -0.85
N LYS A 396 -23.58 -1.52 0.34
CA LYS A 396 -22.35 -1.61 1.15
C LYS A 396 -22.22 -3.03 1.69
N GLU A 397 -21.12 -3.69 1.34
CA GLU A 397 -20.74 -5.00 1.82
C GLU A 397 -19.36 -4.91 2.49
N PRO A 398 -19.17 -5.53 3.67
CA PRO A 398 -17.85 -5.63 4.30
C PRO A 398 -16.82 -6.29 3.37
N LEU A 399 -15.54 -5.97 3.54
CA LEU A 399 -14.47 -6.68 2.86
C LEU A 399 -14.35 -8.10 3.42
N SER A 400 -14.40 -9.11 2.56
CA SER A 400 -13.85 -10.43 2.87
C SER A 400 -12.35 -10.37 2.62
N VAL A 401 -11.55 -10.25 3.69
CA VAL A 401 -10.10 -10.07 3.56
C VAL A 401 -9.50 -11.29 2.86
N PRO A 402 -8.75 -11.13 1.76
CA PRO A 402 -8.12 -12.26 1.09
C PRO A 402 -7.21 -13.05 2.04
N LYS A 403 -7.10 -14.37 1.88
CA LYS A 403 -6.16 -15.21 2.64
C LYS A 403 -4.73 -14.68 2.44
N GLY A 404 -3.94 -14.57 3.51
CA GLY A 404 -2.55 -14.14 3.45
C GLY A 404 -2.31 -12.63 3.29
N ALA A 405 -3.37 -11.82 3.08
CA ALA A 405 -3.23 -10.37 2.92
C ALA A 405 -2.61 -9.68 4.15
N GLU A 406 -2.76 -10.25 5.36
CA GLU A 406 -2.16 -9.75 6.60
C GLU A 406 -0.64 -9.66 6.59
N VAL A 407 0.03 -10.35 5.66
CA VAL A 407 1.49 -10.26 5.48
C VAL A 407 1.93 -8.88 5.00
N LEU A 408 1.04 -8.15 4.29
CA LEU A 408 1.33 -6.83 3.73
C LEU A 408 1.54 -5.77 4.81
N LEU A 409 1.06 -6.01 6.03
CA LEU A 409 1.23 -5.12 7.17
C LEU A 409 2.19 -5.69 8.22
N GLU A 410 2.80 -6.85 7.98
CA GLU A 410 3.55 -7.62 8.99
C GLU A 410 4.68 -6.82 9.61
N THR A 411 5.49 -6.11 8.83
CA THR A 411 6.61 -5.31 9.34
C THR A 411 6.23 -3.88 9.69
N ARG A 412 5.12 -3.36 9.14
CA ARG A 412 4.59 -2.04 9.48
C ARG A 412 3.87 -2.04 10.83
N GLN A 413 3.14 -3.11 11.16
CA GLN A 413 2.42 -3.28 12.42
C GLN A 413 2.80 -4.62 13.09
N PRO A 414 4.07 -4.79 13.48
CA PRO A 414 4.59 -6.08 13.90
C PRO A 414 4.11 -6.48 15.31
N TYR A 415 3.54 -5.55 16.07
CA TYR A 415 2.94 -5.78 17.39
C TYR A 415 1.49 -6.30 17.31
N LEU A 416 0.85 -6.26 16.14
CA LEU A 416 -0.46 -6.85 15.92
C LEU A 416 -0.34 -8.35 15.61
N THR A 417 -1.34 -9.12 16.00
CA THR A 417 -1.48 -10.51 15.51
C THR A 417 -1.92 -10.52 14.05
N ALA A 418 -1.78 -11.68 13.38
CA ALA A 418 -2.29 -11.86 12.03
C ALA A 418 -3.79 -11.53 11.90
N ALA A 419 -4.61 -11.98 12.85
CA ALA A 419 -6.05 -11.68 12.88
C ALA A 419 -6.32 -10.18 13.01
N GLN A 420 -5.59 -9.48 13.88
CA GLN A 420 -5.73 -8.03 14.04
C GLN A 420 -5.32 -7.25 12.78
N ARG A 421 -4.25 -7.67 12.09
CA ARG A 421 -3.89 -7.08 10.78
C ARG A 421 -4.98 -7.31 9.73
N ARG A 422 -5.69 -8.45 9.77
CA ARG A 422 -6.86 -8.68 8.91
C ARG A 422 -8.00 -7.72 9.26
N ASP A 423 -8.27 -7.45 10.54
CA ASP A 423 -9.26 -6.45 10.92
C ASP A 423 -8.88 -5.03 10.50
N VAL A 424 -7.60 -4.65 10.60
CA VAL A 424 -7.10 -3.39 10.06
C VAL A 424 -7.38 -3.29 8.56
N LEU A 425 -7.00 -4.30 7.77
CA LEU A 425 -7.27 -4.34 6.33
C LEU A 425 -8.77 -4.27 6.01
N ARG A 426 -9.61 -4.92 6.82
CA ARG A 426 -11.07 -4.93 6.62
C ARG A 426 -11.71 -3.58 6.92
N THR A 427 -11.31 -2.95 8.02
CA THR A 427 -11.94 -1.73 8.54
C THR A 427 -11.46 -0.47 7.81
N THR A 428 -10.33 -0.55 7.11
CA THR A 428 -9.79 0.51 6.25
C THR A 428 -10.07 0.29 4.76
N ALA A 429 -10.75 -0.81 4.41
CA ALA A 429 -11.03 -1.16 3.02
C ALA A 429 -11.89 -0.11 2.30
N LEU A 430 -11.63 0.04 1.01
CA LEU A 430 -12.52 0.80 0.12
C LEU A 430 -13.94 0.21 0.16
N PRO A 431 -14.97 1.07 0.01
CA PRO A 431 -16.33 0.59 -0.10
C PRO A 431 -16.49 -0.43 -1.25
N SER A 432 -17.41 -1.38 -1.08
CA SER A 432 -17.87 -2.24 -2.17
C SER A 432 -18.60 -1.43 -3.24
N GLY A 433 -18.76 -2.03 -4.42
CA GLY A 433 -19.53 -1.50 -5.52
C GLY A 433 -18.70 -1.08 -6.74
N TYR A 434 -17.40 -1.35 -6.75
CA TYR A 434 -16.52 -1.02 -7.86
C TYR A 434 -16.21 -2.28 -8.66
N VAL A 435 -16.66 -2.34 -9.91
CA VAL A 435 -16.64 -3.57 -10.74
C VAL A 435 -15.26 -4.25 -10.86
N LEU A 436 -14.17 -3.49 -10.82
CA LEU A 436 -12.79 -4.01 -10.89
C LEU A 436 -12.16 -4.28 -9.52
N LEU A 437 -12.74 -3.76 -8.43
CA LEU A 437 -12.21 -3.95 -7.08
C LEU A 437 -12.92 -5.12 -6.37
N ASP A 438 -14.19 -5.36 -6.70
CA ASP A 438 -15.00 -6.49 -6.22
C ASP A 438 -14.78 -7.77 -7.04
N GLY A 439 -13.51 -8.09 -7.34
CA GLY A 439 -13.11 -9.35 -7.97
C GLY A 439 -13.27 -10.55 -7.03
N PHE A 440 -12.92 -11.75 -7.50
CA PHE A 440 -13.09 -13.04 -6.79
C PHE A 440 -12.69 -13.01 -5.30
N GLU A 441 -11.58 -12.34 -4.96
CA GLU A 441 -11.08 -12.21 -3.58
C GLU A 441 -10.98 -10.75 -3.11
N GLN A 442 -11.52 -9.80 -3.87
CA GLN A 442 -11.61 -8.40 -3.46
C GLN A 442 -10.27 -7.69 -3.17
N TRP A 443 -9.14 -8.20 -3.70
CA TRP A 443 -7.80 -7.61 -3.56
C TRP A 443 -7.74 -6.12 -3.89
N GLY A 444 -8.55 -5.65 -4.85
CA GLY A 444 -8.56 -4.25 -5.26
C GLY A 444 -9.15 -3.28 -4.24
N ARG A 445 -9.91 -3.79 -3.25
CA ARG A 445 -10.49 -2.98 -2.18
C ARG A 445 -9.51 -2.66 -1.06
N LEU A 446 -8.35 -3.31 -1.00
CA LEU A 446 -7.35 -3.03 0.02
C LEU A 446 -6.81 -1.60 -0.16
N ASP A 447 -7.00 -0.78 0.87
CA ASP A 447 -6.37 0.54 1.00
C ASP A 447 -5.18 0.42 1.95
N LEU A 448 -4.01 0.12 1.39
CA LEU A 448 -2.80 -0.07 2.18
C LEU A 448 -2.26 1.24 2.76
N PHE A 449 -2.64 2.39 2.19
CA PHE A 449 -2.24 3.69 2.73
C PHE A 449 -2.98 3.94 4.05
N ALA A 450 -4.31 3.81 4.05
CA ALA A 450 -5.11 3.92 5.27
C ALA A 450 -4.79 2.80 6.27
N ALA A 451 -4.60 1.56 5.79
CA ALA A 451 -4.31 0.42 6.66
C ALA A 451 -3.00 0.59 7.45
N ALA A 452 -2.00 1.28 6.90
CA ALA A 452 -0.74 1.57 7.61
C ALA A 452 -0.93 2.44 8.85
N ASP A 453 -2.03 3.20 8.93
CA ASP A 453 -2.40 4.05 10.07
C ASP A 453 -3.22 3.36 11.15
N GLY A 454 -3.30 2.03 11.12
CA GLY A 454 -4.01 1.23 12.11
C GLY A 454 -5.49 1.05 11.78
N TYR A 455 -6.29 0.72 12.80
CA TYR A 455 -7.71 0.40 12.63
C TYR A 455 -8.52 1.55 12.04
N GLY A 456 -9.53 1.24 11.21
CA GLY A 456 -10.58 2.20 10.81
C GLY A 456 -11.86 2.07 11.65
N ALA A 457 -12.04 0.94 12.34
CA ALA A 457 -13.16 0.70 13.24
C ALA A 457 -12.83 -0.42 14.25
N PHE A 458 -13.48 -0.41 15.40
CA PHE A 458 -13.53 -1.52 16.35
C PHE A 458 -14.92 -2.16 16.29
N ASP A 459 -15.07 -3.24 15.53
CA ASP A 459 -16.35 -3.99 15.50
C ASP A 459 -16.57 -4.81 16.79
N CYS A 460 -15.49 -5.08 17.52
CA CYS A 460 -15.47 -5.68 18.84
C CYS A 460 -14.27 -5.12 19.63
N ASP A 461 -14.17 -5.46 20.91
CA ASP A 461 -13.07 -4.99 21.76
C ASP A 461 -11.71 -5.45 21.23
N VAL A 462 -10.79 -4.48 21.07
CA VAL A 462 -9.43 -4.71 20.60
C VAL A 462 -8.46 -4.60 21.76
N THR A 463 -7.62 -5.62 21.97
CA THR A 463 -6.48 -5.57 22.89
C THR A 463 -5.17 -5.49 22.12
N VAL A 464 -4.36 -4.47 22.38
CA VAL A 464 -3.08 -4.25 21.71
C VAL A 464 -1.92 -4.20 22.71
N THR A 465 -0.83 -4.92 22.40
CA THR A 465 0.36 -5.01 23.27
C THR A 465 1.58 -4.50 22.51
N LEU A 466 2.12 -3.36 22.94
CA LEU A 466 3.39 -2.82 22.43
C LEU A 466 4.51 -3.08 23.43
N ASP A 467 5.71 -3.37 22.95
CA ASP A 467 6.88 -3.75 23.75
C ASP A 467 8.07 -2.86 23.41
N ALA A 468 8.40 -1.96 24.35
CA ALA A 468 9.52 -1.04 24.25
C ALA A 468 10.88 -1.76 24.09
N ALA A 469 11.06 -2.95 24.65
CA ALA A 469 12.35 -3.65 24.60
C ALA A 469 12.69 -4.19 23.21
N ARG A 470 11.69 -4.31 22.31
CA ARG A 470 11.86 -4.82 20.95
C ARG A 470 12.20 -3.72 19.92
N GLY A 471 12.07 -2.45 20.30
CA GLY A 471 12.39 -1.30 19.46
C GLY A 471 11.48 -1.09 18.23
N GLY A 472 11.69 0.03 17.55
CA GLY A 472 10.97 0.43 16.34
C GLY A 472 9.46 0.43 16.53
N PHE A 473 8.71 -0.11 15.57
CA PHE A 473 7.24 -0.18 15.66
C PHE A 473 6.72 -1.07 16.79
N HIS A 474 7.53 -1.99 17.36
CA HIS A 474 7.10 -2.67 18.58
C HIS A 474 7.09 -1.74 19.78
N ALA A 475 8.04 -0.79 19.84
CA ALA A 475 8.18 0.14 20.94
C ALA A 475 7.20 1.30 20.85
N ALA A 476 6.98 1.85 19.66
CA ALA A 476 6.04 2.96 19.46
C ALA A 476 5.38 2.94 18.09
N ASP A 477 4.09 3.29 18.04
CA ASP A 477 3.37 3.52 16.79
C ASP A 477 2.27 4.58 16.98
N ALA A 478 1.80 5.13 15.85
CA ALA A 478 0.70 6.09 15.81
C ALA A 478 -0.43 5.57 14.94
N TRP A 479 -1.64 5.50 15.50
CA TRP A 479 -2.86 5.31 14.73
C TRP A 479 -3.48 6.67 14.38
N ARG A 480 -3.72 6.86 13.09
CA ARG A 480 -4.07 8.15 12.51
C ARG A 480 -5.43 8.16 11.80
N ASN A 481 -6.01 6.99 11.59
CA ASN A 481 -7.38 6.88 11.10
C ASN A 481 -8.38 7.40 12.14
N ASP A 482 -9.51 7.88 11.64
CA ASP A 482 -10.73 8.03 12.43
C ASP A 482 -11.29 6.63 12.74
N ILE A 483 -11.30 6.25 14.02
CA ILE A 483 -11.77 4.93 14.44
C ILE A 483 -13.24 4.99 14.88
N GLU A 484 -14.11 4.25 14.21
CA GLU A 484 -15.54 4.09 14.57
C GLU A 484 -15.85 2.71 15.20
N GLY A 485 -17.13 2.37 15.38
CA GLY A 485 -17.57 1.02 15.78
C GLY A 485 -18.03 0.90 17.24
N GLU A 486 -18.57 -0.26 17.60
CA GLU A 486 -19.14 -0.50 18.95
C GLU A 486 -18.09 -0.97 19.97
N GLY A 487 -16.95 -1.48 19.51
CA GLY A 487 -15.88 -2.02 20.36
C GLY A 487 -15.03 -0.96 21.07
N GLY A 488 -14.30 -1.40 22.09
CA GLY A 488 -13.35 -0.61 22.85
C GLY A 488 -11.88 -0.95 22.58
N LEU A 489 -10.98 -0.21 23.24
CA LEU A 489 -9.53 -0.40 23.16
C LEU A 489 -8.96 -0.76 24.52
N THR A 490 -8.21 -1.85 24.61
CA THR A 490 -7.33 -2.16 25.75
C THR A 490 -5.86 -2.07 25.32
N LYS A 491 -5.11 -1.13 25.89
CA LYS A 491 -3.67 -0.96 25.64
C LYS A 491 -2.85 -1.60 26.76
N ARG A 492 -1.98 -2.53 26.38
CA ARG A 492 -1.05 -3.31 27.23
C ARG A 492 0.40 -3.16 26.77
N GLY A 493 1.32 -3.71 27.57
CA GLY A 493 2.76 -3.73 27.30
C GLY A 493 3.44 -2.38 27.52
N SER A 494 4.77 -2.39 27.56
CA SER A 494 5.63 -1.26 27.94
C SER A 494 5.69 -0.13 26.90
N GLY A 495 5.33 -0.42 25.64
CA GLY A 495 5.46 0.53 24.53
C GLY A 495 4.40 1.64 24.50
N THR A 496 4.53 2.53 23.51
CA THR A 496 3.71 3.74 23.33
C THR A 496 2.77 3.62 22.14
N LEU A 497 1.47 3.79 22.37
CA LEU A 497 0.49 3.98 21.28
C LEU A 497 0.03 5.42 21.25
N THR A 498 0.07 6.07 20.09
CA THR A 498 -0.48 7.42 19.90
C THR A 498 -1.76 7.34 19.08
N LEU A 499 -2.86 7.90 19.57
CA LEU A 499 -4.12 8.03 18.83
C LEU A 499 -4.31 9.48 18.40
N THR A 500 -4.37 9.72 17.09
CA THR A 500 -4.45 11.09 16.52
C THR A 500 -5.71 11.36 15.70
N GLY A 501 -6.52 10.34 15.43
CA GLY A 501 -7.79 10.50 14.71
C GLY A 501 -8.93 11.09 15.56
N HIS A 502 -9.98 11.54 14.88
CA HIS A 502 -11.25 11.90 15.49
C HIS A 502 -12.08 10.65 15.77
N ASN A 503 -11.68 9.93 16.80
CA ASN A 503 -12.29 8.64 17.14
C ASN A 503 -13.72 8.77 17.68
N ARG A 504 -14.58 7.84 17.23
CA ARG A 504 -16.01 7.76 17.53
C ARG A 504 -16.47 6.38 18.01
N TYR A 505 -15.56 5.44 18.25
CA TYR A 505 -15.91 4.13 18.80
C TYR A 505 -16.61 4.25 20.17
N HIS A 506 -17.58 3.36 20.42
CA HIS A 506 -18.48 3.43 21.57
C HIS A 506 -17.99 2.66 22.79
N GLY A 507 -17.21 1.60 22.60
CA GLY A 507 -16.61 0.85 23.69
C GLY A 507 -15.59 1.68 24.48
N GLY A 508 -15.28 1.21 25.70
CA GLY A 508 -14.37 1.92 26.60
C GLY A 508 -12.90 1.87 26.17
N THR A 509 -12.11 2.83 26.65
CA THR A 509 -10.65 2.78 26.56
C THR A 509 -10.05 2.36 27.89
N VAL A 510 -9.32 1.25 27.91
CA VAL A 510 -8.60 0.72 29.07
C VAL A 510 -7.10 0.82 28.84
N LEU A 511 -6.39 1.48 29.75
CA LEU A 511 -4.92 1.48 29.78
C LEU A 511 -4.43 0.65 30.96
N GLU A 512 -3.73 -0.44 30.65
CA GLU A 512 -3.16 -1.33 31.67
C GLU A 512 -1.66 -1.10 31.86
N ALA A 513 -0.92 -0.75 30.80
CA ALA A 513 0.53 -0.53 30.87
C ALA A 513 1.08 0.31 29.70
N GLY A 514 2.32 0.78 29.87
CA GLY A 514 3.04 1.59 28.88
C GLY A 514 2.46 2.99 28.77
N VAL A 515 2.51 3.56 27.57
CA VAL A 515 2.01 4.92 27.31
C VAL A 515 0.90 4.89 26.26
N LEU A 516 -0.19 5.59 26.53
CA LEU A 516 -1.21 5.94 25.54
C LEU A 516 -1.23 7.45 25.38
N VAL A 517 -0.95 7.95 24.18
CA VAL A 517 -0.96 9.38 23.87
C VAL A 517 -2.27 9.74 23.17
N ALA A 518 -3.01 10.68 23.75
CA ALA A 518 -4.19 11.28 23.13
C ALA A 518 -3.77 12.53 22.34
N GLY A 519 -3.60 12.37 21.03
CA GLY A 519 -3.16 13.42 20.11
C GLY A 519 -4.28 14.27 19.49
N HIS A 520 -5.53 13.94 19.76
CA HIS A 520 -6.72 14.66 19.28
C HIS A 520 -7.75 14.82 20.40
N PRO A 521 -8.58 15.89 20.41
CA PRO A 521 -9.59 16.10 21.45
C PRO A 521 -10.56 14.94 21.66
N ASN A 522 -10.81 14.13 20.62
CA ASN A 522 -11.67 12.95 20.65
C ASN A 522 -10.91 11.63 20.51
N ALA A 523 -9.61 11.60 20.78
CA ALA A 523 -8.77 10.42 20.56
C ALA A 523 -9.22 9.17 21.34
N LEU A 524 -9.93 9.32 22.47
CA LEU A 524 -10.29 8.22 23.38
C LEU A 524 -11.70 7.64 23.14
N GLY A 525 -12.33 7.99 22.02
CA GLY A 525 -13.66 7.50 21.66
C GLY A 525 -14.78 8.11 22.52
N GLN A 526 -15.90 7.40 22.61
CA GLN A 526 -17.13 7.88 23.27
C GLN A 526 -17.41 7.19 24.60
N GLY A 527 -16.82 6.01 24.83
CA GLY A 527 -17.02 5.22 26.03
C GLY A 527 -16.29 5.76 27.26
N ASP A 528 -16.33 4.95 28.31
CA ASP A 528 -15.60 5.20 29.55
C ASP A 528 -14.09 5.07 29.34
N VAL A 529 -13.31 5.84 30.09
CA VAL A 529 -11.84 5.72 30.12
C VAL A 529 -11.41 5.20 31.50
N ARG A 530 -10.68 4.08 31.50
CA ARG A 530 -10.16 3.45 32.71
C ARG A 530 -8.65 3.26 32.62
N LEU A 531 -7.92 3.89 33.53
CA LEU A 531 -6.49 3.65 33.70
C LEU A 531 -6.29 2.72 34.89
N THR A 532 -5.85 1.49 34.64
CA THR A 532 -5.48 0.51 35.69
C THR A 532 -3.97 0.44 35.91
N GLY A 533 -3.20 1.04 35.02
CA GLY A 533 -1.76 1.25 35.13
C GLY A 533 -1.28 2.17 34.00
N GLY A 534 0.03 2.20 33.76
CA GLY A 534 0.63 2.97 32.66
C GLY A 534 0.44 4.48 32.77
N THR A 535 0.69 5.18 31.66
CA THR A 535 0.59 6.64 31.54
C THR A 535 -0.32 7.03 30.39
N LEU A 536 -1.43 7.72 30.67
CA LEU A 536 -2.15 8.45 29.63
C LEU A 536 -1.55 9.84 29.49
N ARG A 537 -1.07 10.20 28.30
CA ARG A 537 -0.47 11.50 28.01
C ARG A 537 -1.35 12.34 27.09
N ALA A 538 -1.54 13.61 27.44
CA ALA A 538 -2.18 14.59 26.58
C ALA A 538 -1.40 15.92 26.57
N GLY A 539 -0.97 16.35 25.38
CA GLY A 539 -0.33 17.66 25.15
C GLY A 539 -1.31 18.79 24.86
N ALA A 540 -2.54 18.44 24.51
CA ALA A 540 -3.62 19.35 24.14
C ALA A 540 -4.92 18.92 24.84
N PRO A 541 -5.98 19.74 24.80
CA PRO A 541 -7.25 19.41 25.44
C PRO A 541 -7.87 18.12 24.89
N VAL A 542 -8.31 17.24 25.80
CA VAL A 542 -8.97 15.96 25.50
C VAL A 542 -10.35 15.93 26.16
N ARG A 543 -11.31 15.35 25.45
CA ARG A 543 -12.70 15.20 25.89
C ARG A 543 -13.03 13.72 26.04
N VAL A 544 -13.66 13.38 27.16
CA VAL A 544 -14.21 12.06 27.44
C VAL A 544 -15.71 12.21 27.64
N ARG A 545 -16.53 11.49 26.87
CA ARG A 545 -17.99 11.53 27.01
C ARG A 545 -18.47 10.62 28.13
N GLY A 546 -17.88 9.43 28.26
CA GLY A 546 -18.16 8.51 29.36
C GLY A 546 -17.62 8.96 30.72
N ALA A 547 -17.56 8.01 31.65
CA ALA A 547 -16.92 8.16 32.94
C ALA A 547 -15.39 8.04 32.84
N TRP A 548 -14.71 8.56 33.85
CA TRP A 548 -13.27 8.44 34.02
C TRP A 548 -12.96 7.71 35.32
N ALA A 549 -12.10 6.70 35.25
CA ALA A 549 -11.59 5.98 36.41
C ALA A 549 -10.07 5.86 36.35
N GLN A 550 -9.39 6.29 37.41
CA GLN A 550 -7.94 6.14 37.53
C GLN A 550 -7.57 5.36 38.80
N GLY A 551 -6.99 4.19 38.58
CA GLY A 551 -6.54 3.26 39.61
C GLY A 551 -5.15 3.57 40.17
N ALA A 552 -4.73 2.76 41.14
CA ALA A 552 -3.40 2.83 41.75
C ALA A 552 -2.29 2.60 40.72
N GLY A 553 -1.23 3.41 40.78
CA GLY A 553 -0.07 3.29 39.89
C GLY A 553 -0.27 3.83 38.47
N ALA A 554 -1.50 4.20 38.09
CA ALA A 554 -1.77 4.86 36.81
C ALA A 554 -1.43 6.35 36.88
N VAL A 555 -0.82 6.86 35.80
CA VAL A 555 -0.38 8.25 35.66
C VAL A 555 -1.23 8.97 34.61
N LEU A 556 -1.77 10.13 34.96
CA LEU A 556 -2.33 11.09 34.02
C LEU A 556 -1.30 12.20 33.79
N ASP A 557 -0.77 12.30 32.58
CA ASP A 557 0.33 13.19 32.20
C ASP A 557 -0.18 14.30 31.27
N LEU A 558 -0.30 15.53 31.79
CA LEU A 558 -0.95 16.65 31.12
C LEU A 558 -0.02 17.85 30.95
N THR A 559 -0.11 18.52 29.79
CA THR A 559 0.62 19.76 29.54
C THR A 559 -0.28 20.97 29.84
N LEU A 560 0.18 21.85 30.73
CA LEU A 560 -0.49 23.07 31.15
C LEU A 560 0.01 24.25 30.31
N ARG A 561 -0.95 25.02 29.79
CA ARG A 561 -0.71 26.20 28.96
C ARG A 561 -1.45 27.40 29.53
N GLU A 562 -0.89 28.59 29.38
CA GLU A 562 -1.55 29.82 29.80
C GLU A 562 -2.91 30.02 29.09
N HIS A 563 -3.83 30.71 29.76
CA HIS A 563 -5.15 31.12 29.22
C HIS A 563 -6.00 30.00 28.61
N HIS A 564 -5.80 28.75 29.01
CA HIS A 564 -6.55 27.61 28.51
C HIS A 564 -7.57 27.07 29.52
N GLY A 565 -8.68 26.52 29.02
CA GLY A 565 -9.60 25.72 29.82
C GLY A 565 -8.99 24.38 30.25
N PRO A 566 -9.75 23.52 30.98
CA PRO A 566 -9.26 22.23 31.45
C PRO A 566 -8.63 21.40 30.33
N VAL A 567 -7.47 20.81 30.61
CA VAL A 567 -6.79 19.91 29.66
C VAL A 567 -7.58 18.62 29.49
N LEU A 568 -8.22 18.11 30.56
CA LEU A 568 -9.16 16.99 30.48
C LEU A 568 -10.57 17.47 30.81
N THR A 569 -11.51 17.25 29.89
CA THR A 569 -12.94 17.47 30.14
C THR A 569 -13.69 16.13 30.10
N VAL A 570 -14.36 15.78 31.19
CA VAL A 570 -15.12 14.54 31.33
C VAL A 570 -16.60 14.89 31.48
N SER A 571 -17.46 14.39 30.57
CA SER A 571 -18.90 14.64 30.70
C SER A 571 -19.51 13.77 31.80
N GLY A 572 -19.03 12.54 31.94
CA GLY A 572 -19.39 11.64 33.04
C GLY A 572 -18.65 11.95 34.35
N ARG A 573 -18.75 10.99 35.28
CA ARG A 573 -18.12 11.09 36.61
C ARG A 573 -16.63 10.74 36.55
N VAL A 574 -15.81 11.51 37.25
CA VAL A 574 -14.41 11.21 37.54
C VAL A 574 -14.29 10.49 38.89
N ARG A 575 -13.60 9.36 38.90
CA ARG A 575 -13.21 8.61 40.10
C ARG A 575 -11.69 8.46 40.14
N LEU A 576 -11.08 8.98 41.21
CA LEU A 576 -9.65 8.88 41.49
C LEU A 576 -9.43 7.98 42.70
N ASP A 577 -8.72 6.87 42.49
CA ASP A 577 -8.40 5.93 43.56
C ASP A 577 -7.09 6.31 44.26
N ARG A 578 -6.90 5.78 45.48
CA ARG A 578 -5.63 5.91 46.20
C ARG A 578 -4.49 5.32 45.35
N GLY A 579 -3.35 5.99 45.33
CA GLY A 579 -2.19 5.64 44.51
C GLY A 579 -2.25 6.15 43.06
N SER A 580 -3.29 6.89 42.66
CA SER A 580 -3.34 7.56 41.35
C SER A 580 -2.39 8.77 41.32
N VAL A 581 -1.74 9.00 40.18
CA VAL A 581 -0.75 10.08 39.99
C VAL A 581 -1.18 11.04 38.89
N LEU A 582 -1.07 12.34 39.17
CA LEU A 582 -1.14 13.40 38.17
C LEU A 582 0.26 13.96 37.95
N SER A 583 0.76 13.86 36.72
CA SER A 583 2.01 14.49 36.30
C SER A 583 1.68 15.69 35.40
N LEU A 584 2.25 16.85 35.74
CA LEU A 584 1.99 18.10 35.04
C LEU A 584 3.26 18.58 34.36
N ARG A 585 3.13 18.94 33.09
CA ARG A 585 4.15 19.65 32.33
C ARG A 585 3.77 21.11 32.12
N LEU A 586 4.71 22.03 32.20
CA LEU A 586 4.53 23.38 31.67
C LEU A 586 4.78 23.35 30.16
N ASP A 587 3.89 23.96 29.38
CA ASP A 587 4.09 24.20 27.95
C ASP A 587 5.37 25.02 27.73
N GLU A 588 6.19 24.63 26.76
CA GLU A 588 7.50 25.25 26.54
C GLU A 588 7.39 26.65 25.93
N GLU A 589 6.36 26.89 25.12
CA GLU A 589 6.16 28.16 24.41
C GLU A 589 5.30 29.13 25.22
N ARG A 590 4.29 28.61 25.91
CA ARG A 590 3.26 29.38 26.62
C ARG A 590 3.01 28.85 28.03
N PRO A 591 4.03 28.83 28.90
CA PRO A 591 3.90 28.32 30.25
C PRO A 591 2.99 29.23 31.10
N PRO A 592 2.09 28.67 31.93
CA PRO A 592 1.33 29.48 32.87
C PRO A 592 2.24 30.17 33.91
N ALA A 593 1.91 31.41 34.26
CA ALA A 593 2.71 32.20 35.20
C ALA A 593 2.56 31.74 36.67
N ALA A 594 3.58 32.02 37.48
CA ALA A 594 3.49 31.84 38.93
C ALA A 594 2.35 32.68 39.53
N GLY A 595 1.64 32.12 40.50
CA GLY A 595 0.49 32.74 41.15
C GLY A 595 -0.86 32.47 40.47
N THR A 596 -0.84 31.93 39.24
CA THR A 596 -2.06 31.59 38.50
C THR A 596 -2.72 30.32 39.03
N VAL A 597 -4.04 30.24 38.84
CA VAL A 597 -4.83 29.01 39.03
C VAL A 597 -5.18 28.48 37.65
N VAL A 598 -4.70 27.28 37.35
CA VAL A 598 -4.86 26.66 36.02
C VAL A 598 -5.86 25.50 36.14
N PRO A 599 -6.95 25.50 35.35
CA PRO A 599 -7.87 24.37 35.33
C PRO A 599 -7.20 23.15 34.70
N VAL A 600 -7.32 21.99 35.35
CA VAL A 600 -6.70 20.74 34.88
C VAL A 600 -7.77 19.76 34.41
N ILE A 601 -8.76 19.50 35.26
CA ILE A 601 -9.87 18.58 34.98
C ILE A 601 -11.20 19.32 35.17
N GLY A 602 -12.05 19.30 34.16
CA GLY A 602 -13.47 19.66 34.27
C GLY A 602 -14.33 18.40 34.21
N ALA A 603 -15.30 18.27 35.12
CA ALA A 603 -16.18 17.10 35.18
C ALA A 603 -17.59 17.44 35.68
N SER A 604 -18.58 16.60 35.38
CA SER A 604 -19.91 16.73 36.00
C SER A 604 -19.90 16.38 37.49
N ALA A 605 -19.03 15.45 37.88
CA ALA A 605 -18.77 15.11 39.28
C ALA A 605 -17.36 14.51 39.43
N LEU A 606 -16.62 14.94 40.46
CA LEU A 606 -15.32 14.38 40.83
C LEU A 606 -15.39 13.75 42.23
N ARG A 607 -14.94 12.50 42.33
CA ARG A 607 -14.80 11.76 43.59
C ARG A 607 -13.38 11.25 43.77
N GLY A 608 -12.84 11.44 44.97
CA GLY A 608 -11.45 11.10 45.31
C GLY A 608 -10.48 12.24 44.99
N GLN A 609 -9.20 11.99 45.22
CA GLN A 609 -8.10 12.91 44.95
C GLN A 609 -6.91 12.11 44.41
N PHE A 610 -6.05 12.76 43.63
CA PHE A 610 -4.75 12.18 43.30
C PHE A 610 -3.92 12.01 44.56
N ASP A 611 -3.28 10.87 44.69
CA ASP A 611 -2.35 10.56 45.78
C ASP A 611 -1.08 11.39 45.64
N ARG A 612 -0.68 11.67 44.39
CA ARG A 612 0.47 12.51 44.08
C ARG A 612 0.17 13.45 42.90
N VAL A 613 0.57 14.70 43.06
CA VAL A 613 0.59 15.71 42.00
C VAL A 613 2.03 16.17 41.80
N GLU A 614 2.57 15.89 40.63
CA GLU A 614 3.94 16.22 40.24
C GLU A 614 3.93 17.35 39.20
N LEU A 615 4.94 18.22 39.23
CA LEU A 615 5.13 19.28 38.24
C LEU A 615 6.58 19.25 37.78
N ASN A 616 6.81 19.24 36.46
CA ASN A 616 8.14 19.25 35.83
C ASN A 616 8.87 20.61 35.94
N SER A 617 8.89 21.20 37.15
CA SER A 617 9.51 22.50 37.38
C SER A 617 10.30 22.53 38.68
N ASP A 618 11.55 22.98 38.56
CA ASP A 618 12.43 23.27 39.70
C ASP A 618 12.12 24.62 40.34
N ARG A 619 11.34 25.47 39.65
CA ARG A 619 10.99 26.83 40.11
C ARG A 619 9.60 26.91 40.70
N LEU A 620 8.67 26.10 40.18
CA LEU A 620 7.27 26.11 40.57
C LEU A 620 6.86 24.79 41.23
N ARG A 621 5.87 24.88 42.11
CA ARG A 621 5.11 23.74 42.62
C ARG A 621 3.63 23.92 42.30
N ALA A 622 2.94 22.81 42.00
CA ALA A 622 1.50 22.79 41.76
C ALA A 622 0.76 22.40 43.06
N VAL A 623 -0.11 23.27 43.55
CA VAL A 623 -0.98 22.98 44.70
C VAL A 623 -2.39 22.67 44.19
N PRO A 624 -2.90 21.44 44.34
CA PRO A 624 -4.22 21.07 43.80
C PRO A 624 -5.36 21.72 44.59
N VAL A 625 -6.39 22.15 43.86
CA VAL A 625 -7.64 22.70 44.37
C VAL A 625 -8.79 21.88 43.79
N TYR A 626 -9.36 21.00 44.63
CA TYR A 626 -10.46 20.12 44.24
C TYR A 626 -11.82 20.79 44.49
N THR A 627 -12.75 20.55 43.57
CA THR A 627 -14.16 20.91 43.71
C THR A 627 -15.03 19.71 43.33
N ALA A 628 -16.34 19.80 43.59
CA ALA A 628 -17.28 18.78 43.12
C ALA A 628 -17.28 18.62 41.58
N ALA A 629 -16.91 19.67 40.83
CA ALA A 629 -16.96 19.72 39.38
C ALA A 629 -15.57 19.62 38.70
N GLY A 630 -14.49 19.34 39.43
CA GLY A 630 -13.17 19.23 38.81
C GLY A 630 -11.98 19.54 39.71
N LEU A 631 -10.82 19.70 39.05
CA LEU A 631 -9.53 19.98 39.65
C LEU A 631 -8.85 21.14 38.93
N SER A 632 -8.37 22.11 39.70
CA SER A 632 -7.42 23.13 39.25
C SER A 632 -6.11 23.02 40.05
N VAL A 633 -5.03 23.62 39.56
CA VAL A 633 -3.78 23.76 40.31
C VAL A 633 -3.40 25.22 40.46
N ARG A 634 -3.05 25.63 41.68
CA ARG A 634 -2.40 26.92 41.92
C ARG A 634 -0.90 26.75 41.79
N LEU A 635 -0.28 27.49 40.86
CA LEU A 635 1.16 27.47 40.68
C LEU A 635 1.81 28.45 41.65
N LEU A 636 2.71 27.95 42.49
CA LEU A 636 3.46 28.77 43.46
C LEU A 636 4.95 28.64 43.20
N LYS A 637 5.72 29.69 43.50
CA LYS A 637 7.18 29.58 43.56
C LYS A 637 7.55 28.58 44.66
N ARG A 638 8.58 27.77 44.40
CA ARG A 638 9.09 26.82 45.38
C ARG A 638 9.67 27.52 46.59
#